data_AF-A0A0D9WV85-F1
#
_entry.id   AF-A0A0D9WV85-F1
#
_cell.length_a   1.000
_cell.length_b   1.000
_cell.length_c   1.000
_cell.angle_alpha   90.00
_cell.angle_beta   90.00
_cell.angle_gamma   90.00
#
_symmetry.space_group_name_H-M   'P 1'
#
loop_
_entity.id
_entity.type
_entity.pdbx_description
1 polymer ?
#
loop_
_entity_poly.entity_id
_entity_poly.type
_entity_poly.pdbx_seq_one_letter_code
_entity_poly.pdbx_strand_id
1 'polypeptide(L)'
;MSRNKIITTTFLLFLALDNKFFATGEEKQFIYSGFSGSDILANGTAVVTQNGLLHLTNGTTQSKGQAFHPAPLHFHEHGSNGTRVRSFSASFVFAIRSIAPGVSAQGLTFFVSPTKNLSSAFSNQFLGLLNKKNNGNMSNHIFAIELDTVLNNDMMDINDNHVGININDLRSVDSYNAGYYDNKNGTFCNLTLASFDMMQVWVDYNGESKLISVTLAPLHIAKPAKPLLTTTYDLSRVLKNKSYVGFSSSTGILDTHHYVLSWSFGMDQPSPVIDVNKLPKLPRLGPKPQSKLLVIILPIASATFVLAIISALIVFRRGQLRYAEVREDWEVEFGPHRFCYKDLFHATEGFKSKHLLGIGGFGSVYKGVLQKSKSEVAVKRVSHESRQGMKEFIAEIISIGRLRHKNIVQLHGYCRRKGELLLVYDHMPNGSLDKYLHSHDNQQRLDWSQRFHIIKGVASGLLYLHEDWEKVVVHRDIKASNVLLDAEMNGRLGDFGLARLYDHGSDPQTTRVVGTMGYVAPELARMGRASVLTDVFAFGVFLLEVTCGRRPIEQSEEQDCPIMLVDWVLMHWRNGSLTDMVDKRLQNDYNADEACLALKLGLLCSHSLSSARPNMRQVMQFLENNILFPDEMLAEILSHGGPEHIIVSSPPPAMSRVNRPCFFPILVLIIIIIIIIISLLVIVLLSCFTTATDNGQFLRGLTLDGAATVLQGGLLELTNGTGMMKGHAFHPIPFCLRKSPGAEVRSFSASFVFVIVSAYRGVGTDGMPFVVAPSSNFSDTNAAQHLGLFNYINNGTMSKHIFAVEIDTVRNNEFMDIDSNHIGIDIYGLRSLNSSSAGYYDNNTGGFRNMSLISGEAVQI
;
A
#
# COMPACT_ATOMS: atom_id res chain seq x y z
N MET A 1 34.91 -32.71 -16.92
CA MET A 1 36.03 -33.32 -16.16
C MET A 1 36.94 -32.16 -15.73
N SER A 2 37.52 -32.04 -14.53
CA SER A 2 37.23 -32.58 -13.18
C SER A 2 37.90 -31.60 -12.17
N ARG A 3 37.44 -31.22 -10.97
CA ARG A 3 36.51 -31.74 -9.93
C ARG A 3 37.16 -32.53 -8.76
N ASN A 4 37.70 -31.75 -7.81
CA ASN A 4 37.81 -31.99 -6.35
C ASN A 4 39.01 -32.78 -5.75
N LYS A 5 39.24 -32.48 -4.45
CA LYS A 5 40.24 -32.99 -3.45
C LYS A 5 41.59 -32.25 -3.52
N ILE A 6 42.08 -31.51 -2.51
CA ILE A 6 41.85 -31.37 -1.03
C ILE A 6 42.40 -32.54 -0.18
N ILE A 7 43.13 -32.17 0.91
CA ILE A 7 43.84 -33.01 1.91
C ILE A 7 45.08 -33.71 1.31
N THR A 8 46.28 -33.73 1.89
CA THR A 8 46.84 -33.40 3.24
C THR A 8 48.01 -32.37 3.06
N THR A 9 48.79 -31.83 4.01
CA THR A 9 49.09 -32.05 5.45
C THR A 9 49.50 -30.71 6.12
N THR A 10 49.41 -30.59 7.45
CA THR A 10 49.86 -29.43 8.24
C THR A 10 51.05 -29.78 9.14
N PHE A 11 52.29 -29.35 8.83
CA PHE A 11 53.37 -29.25 9.83
C PHE A 11 54.59 -28.42 9.33
N LEU A 12 54.70 -27.15 9.75
CA LEU A 12 55.94 -26.34 9.83
C LEU A 12 55.61 -24.91 10.32
N LEU A 13 55.21 -24.78 11.60
CA LEU A 13 54.96 -23.49 12.25
C LEU A 13 55.59 -23.42 13.65
N PHE A 14 56.86 -23.81 13.76
CA PHE A 14 57.64 -23.76 15.01
C PHE A 14 59.12 -23.43 14.71
N LEU A 15 59.39 -22.19 14.31
CA LEU A 15 60.74 -21.60 14.31
C LEU A 15 60.73 -20.06 14.30
N ALA A 16 59.77 -19.47 15.02
CA ALA A 16 59.67 -18.04 15.29
C ALA A 16 59.51 -17.81 16.81
N LEU A 17 60.36 -18.49 17.60
CA LEU A 17 60.40 -18.36 19.05
C LEU A 17 61.20 -17.13 19.49
N ASP A 18 60.71 -16.53 20.56
CA ASP A 18 61.14 -15.33 21.26
C ASP A 18 62.60 -14.88 21.10
N ASN A 19 62.77 -13.74 20.42
CA ASN A 19 63.84 -12.77 20.70
C ASN A 19 63.35 -11.65 21.65
N LYS A 20 62.53 -11.99 22.68
CA LYS A 20 62.32 -11.09 23.83
C LYS A 20 63.58 -11.12 24.70
N PHE A 21 64.56 -10.29 24.31
CA PHE A 21 65.77 -10.03 25.10
C PHE A 21 65.39 -9.56 26.51
N PHE A 22 65.81 -10.28 27.55
CA PHE A 22 65.74 -9.80 28.93
C PHE A 22 66.80 -8.71 29.16
N ALA A 23 66.52 -7.51 28.66
CA ALA A 23 67.32 -6.32 28.92
C ALA A 23 67.08 -5.82 30.35
N THR A 24 67.82 -6.34 31.33
CA THR A 24 67.78 -5.91 32.74
C THR A 24 68.51 -4.57 32.95
N GLY A 25 68.10 -3.53 32.22
CA GLY A 25 68.48 -2.14 32.44
C GLY A 25 67.32 -1.33 33.03
N GLU A 26 67.60 -0.18 33.66
CA GLU A 26 66.54 0.76 34.01
C GLU A 26 65.90 1.33 32.73
N GLU A 27 64.60 1.11 32.54
CA GLU A 27 63.82 1.70 31.44
C GLU A 27 63.60 3.20 31.72
N LYS A 28 64.61 4.02 31.39
CA LYS A 28 64.61 5.48 31.63
C LYS A 28 63.66 6.26 30.72
N GLN A 29 63.08 5.62 29.71
CA GLN A 29 62.14 6.20 28.74
C GLN A 29 61.31 5.09 28.10
N PHE A 30 60.03 5.36 27.80
CA PHE A 30 59.20 4.52 26.93
C PHE A 30 58.27 5.36 26.06
N ILE A 31 57.76 4.78 24.97
CA ILE A 31 56.72 5.39 24.12
C ILE A 31 55.79 4.32 23.50
N TYR A 32 54.49 4.56 23.64
CA TYR A 32 53.40 3.80 23.04
C TYR A 32 52.75 4.66 21.95
N SER A 33 53.16 4.51 20.69
CA SER A 33 52.49 5.15 19.53
C SER A 33 51.25 4.34 19.13
N GLY A 34 50.24 4.33 19.99
CA GLY A 34 49.23 3.28 20.03
C GLY A 34 49.67 2.07 20.86
N PHE A 35 48.72 1.21 21.21
CA PHE A 35 48.85 0.16 22.21
C PHE A 35 48.69 -1.27 21.64
N SER A 36 48.52 -1.42 20.33
CA SER A 36 48.36 -2.74 19.70
C SER A 36 49.59 -3.61 19.94
N GLY A 37 49.39 -4.81 20.51
CA GLY A 37 50.49 -5.71 20.88
C GLY A 37 51.35 -5.26 22.07
N SER A 38 50.94 -4.24 22.83
CA SER A 38 51.67 -3.78 24.02
C SER A 38 51.35 -4.63 25.27
N ASP A 39 52.37 -4.87 26.11
CA ASP A 39 52.24 -5.59 27.39
C ASP A 39 51.58 -4.71 28.51
N ILE A 40 50.63 -3.83 28.16
CA ILE A 40 49.88 -3.01 29.14
C ILE A 40 48.97 -3.88 30.00
N LEU A 41 49.05 -3.73 31.32
CA LEU A 41 48.13 -4.38 32.24
C LEU A 41 46.86 -3.53 32.39
N ALA A 42 45.71 -4.07 32.00
CA ALA A 42 44.41 -3.42 32.13
C ALA A 42 43.51 -4.15 33.14
N ASN A 43 42.81 -3.39 33.97
CA ASN A 43 41.84 -3.85 34.99
C ASN A 43 40.48 -3.16 34.79
N GLY A 44 39.40 -3.82 35.21
CA GLY A 44 38.04 -3.27 35.16
C GLY A 44 37.48 -3.26 33.73
N THR A 45 36.89 -2.15 33.30
CA THR A 45 36.41 -1.97 31.91
C THR A 45 37.50 -1.53 30.92
N ALA A 46 38.76 -1.38 31.36
CA ALA A 46 39.86 -0.98 30.48
C ALA A 46 40.30 -2.11 29.54
N VAL A 47 40.48 -1.79 28.26
CA VAL A 47 40.86 -2.74 27.21
C VAL A 47 41.68 -2.07 26.10
N VAL A 48 42.63 -2.80 25.50
CA VAL A 48 43.26 -2.40 24.24
C VAL A 48 42.39 -2.86 23.08
N THR A 49 41.88 -1.90 22.30
CA THR A 49 41.06 -2.17 21.11
C THR A 49 41.88 -2.77 19.96
N GLN A 50 41.22 -3.45 19.03
CA GLN A 50 41.86 -3.99 17.80
C GLN A 50 42.59 -2.93 16.98
N ASN A 51 42.17 -1.66 17.06
CA ASN A 51 42.80 -0.54 16.35
C ASN A 51 43.96 0.10 17.14
N GLY A 52 44.35 -0.44 18.30
CA GLY A 52 45.45 0.07 19.11
C GLY A 52 45.12 1.28 20.01
N LEU A 53 43.85 1.66 20.18
CA LEU A 53 43.44 2.59 21.23
C LEU A 53 43.43 1.86 22.58
N LEU A 54 43.93 2.50 23.64
CA LEU A 54 43.66 2.10 25.01
C LEU A 54 42.33 2.75 25.42
N HIS A 55 41.32 1.93 25.67
CA HIS A 55 39.95 2.33 25.93
C HIS A 55 39.64 2.02 27.39
N LEU A 56 39.59 3.04 28.25
CA LEU A 56 39.53 2.88 29.71
C LEU A 56 38.10 2.59 30.21
N THR A 57 37.08 3.25 29.67
CA THR A 57 35.67 3.02 30.03
C THR A 57 34.80 2.91 28.80
N ASN A 58 33.82 2.01 28.81
CA ASN A 58 33.03 1.61 27.65
C ASN A 58 31.54 2.03 27.71
N GLY A 59 31.24 3.13 28.40
CA GLY A 59 29.87 3.63 28.56
C GLY A 59 28.98 2.82 29.50
N THR A 60 29.46 1.70 30.05
CA THR A 60 28.72 0.91 31.06
C THR A 60 28.53 1.74 32.34
N THR A 61 27.31 1.84 32.85
CA THR A 61 27.00 2.64 34.04
C THR A 61 27.73 2.15 35.28
N GLN A 62 28.17 3.09 36.13
CA GLN A 62 28.90 2.84 37.37
C GLN A 62 30.10 1.88 37.22
N SER A 63 30.81 1.94 36.09
CA SER A 63 32.03 1.16 35.84
C SER A 63 33.31 1.95 36.11
N LYS A 64 34.45 1.25 36.21
CA LYS A 64 35.80 1.85 36.26
C LYS A 64 36.78 1.02 35.46
N GLY A 65 37.77 1.67 34.87
CA GLY A 65 38.87 1.02 34.18
C GLY A 65 40.20 1.66 34.50
N GLN A 66 41.22 0.83 34.66
CA GLN A 66 42.57 1.23 35.08
C GLN A 66 43.58 0.55 34.16
N ALA A 67 44.62 1.25 33.74
CA ALA A 67 45.67 0.71 32.88
C ALA A 67 47.05 1.10 33.40
N PHE A 68 48.00 0.17 33.39
CA PHE A 68 49.33 0.34 33.99
C PHE A 68 50.42 -0.04 32.99
N HIS A 69 51.53 0.71 33.01
CA HIS A 69 52.79 0.25 32.44
C HIS A 69 53.24 -1.05 33.16
N PRO A 70 53.75 -2.07 32.46
CA PRO A 70 54.05 -3.38 33.05
C PRO A 70 55.10 -3.34 34.17
N ALA A 71 56.16 -2.54 34.06
CA ALA A 71 57.19 -2.44 35.09
C ALA A 71 56.87 -1.35 36.15
N PRO A 72 57.39 -1.47 37.39
CA PRO A 72 57.49 -0.33 38.30
C PRO A 72 58.70 0.53 37.92
N LEU A 73 58.52 1.85 37.86
CA LEU A 73 59.60 2.80 37.63
C LEU A 73 60.30 3.18 38.93
N HIS A 74 61.57 3.54 38.83
CA HIS A 74 62.41 4.02 39.93
C HIS A 74 62.33 5.55 40.05
N PHE A 75 61.47 6.05 40.93
CA PHE A 75 61.23 7.47 41.17
C PHE A 75 62.20 8.13 42.15
N HIS A 76 63.00 7.37 42.90
CA HIS A 76 63.96 7.93 43.87
C HIS A 76 65.41 7.72 43.45
N GLU A 77 66.23 8.73 43.70
CA GLU A 77 67.69 8.72 43.64
C GLU A 77 68.28 8.88 45.04
N HIS A 78 69.47 8.32 45.26
CA HIS A 78 70.26 8.53 46.47
C HIS A 78 71.45 9.43 46.14
N GLY A 79 71.35 10.70 46.51
CA GLY A 79 72.45 11.67 46.42
C GLY A 79 73.19 11.82 47.74
N SER A 80 74.31 12.54 47.71
CA SER A 80 75.10 12.91 48.90
C SER A 80 74.31 13.73 49.93
N ASN A 81 73.26 14.43 49.50
CA ASN A 81 72.36 15.22 50.35
C ASN A 81 71.06 14.46 50.74
N GLY A 82 71.02 13.14 50.56
CA GLY A 82 69.89 12.28 50.94
C GLY A 82 69.08 11.72 49.76
N THR A 83 67.93 11.13 50.08
CA THR A 83 67.01 10.53 49.10
C THR A 83 66.12 11.61 48.48
N ARG A 84 66.13 11.75 47.15
CA ARG A 84 65.36 12.75 46.39
C ARG A 84 64.48 12.05 45.35
N VAL A 85 63.35 12.66 44.97
CA VAL A 85 62.56 12.20 43.81
C VAL A 85 63.20 12.73 42.54
N ARG A 86 63.47 11.81 41.61
CA ARG A 86 64.04 12.04 40.27
C ARG A 86 63.11 12.92 39.45
N SER A 87 63.68 13.70 38.53
CA SER A 87 62.86 14.51 37.63
C SER A 87 62.15 13.58 36.65
N PHE A 88 60.91 13.89 36.23
CA PHE A 88 60.24 13.09 35.21
C PHE A 88 59.38 13.94 34.29
N SER A 89 59.13 13.40 33.11
CA SER A 89 58.29 14.02 32.08
C SER A 89 57.40 12.94 31.49
N ALA A 90 56.09 13.17 31.52
CA ALA A 90 55.09 12.31 30.90
C ALA A 90 54.30 13.12 29.87
N SER A 91 53.97 12.50 28.73
CA SER A 91 53.05 13.09 27.76
C SER A 91 52.11 12.04 27.20
N PHE A 92 50.84 12.39 27.01
CA PHE A 92 49.85 11.47 26.48
C PHE A 92 48.81 12.19 25.64
N VAL A 93 48.30 11.49 24.63
CA VAL A 93 47.20 11.96 23.78
C VAL A 93 45.94 11.22 24.20
N PHE A 94 44.88 11.96 24.52
CA PHE A 94 43.60 11.42 24.98
C PHE A 94 42.42 12.02 24.19
N ALA A 95 41.25 11.41 24.34
CA ALA A 95 39.97 12.00 23.98
C ALA A 95 38.86 11.43 24.89
N ILE A 96 37.96 12.30 25.35
CA ILE A 96 36.78 11.91 26.15
C ILE A 96 35.54 12.05 25.26
N ARG A 97 34.85 10.94 25.02
CA ARG A 97 33.55 10.91 24.34
C ARG A 97 32.45 10.94 25.40
N SER A 98 31.48 11.83 25.29
CA SER A 98 30.20 11.67 26.00
C SER A 98 29.01 11.68 25.04
N ILE A 99 27.83 11.40 25.58
CA ILE A 99 26.54 11.33 24.87
C ILE A 99 26.17 12.65 24.18
N ALA A 100 26.55 13.79 24.74
CA ALA A 100 26.42 15.12 24.16
C ALA A 100 27.63 16.00 24.52
N PRO A 101 28.05 16.96 23.65
CA PRO A 101 29.10 17.91 23.98
C PRO A 101 28.75 18.73 25.22
N GLY A 102 29.66 18.81 26.20
CA GLY A 102 29.44 19.54 27.45
C GLY A 102 28.59 18.81 28.51
N VAL A 103 28.13 17.59 28.25
CA VAL A 103 27.39 16.76 29.24
C VAL A 103 28.15 15.45 29.43
N SER A 104 29.02 15.38 30.43
CA SER A 104 29.93 14.25 30.66
C SER A 104 29.68 13.49 31.96
N ALA A 105 30.20 12.27 32.02
CA ALA A 105 30.44 11.61 33.29
C ALA A 105 31.83 12.00 33.86
N GLN A 106 32.20 11.28 34.92
CA GLN A 106 33.49 11.31 35.62
C GLN A 106 34.67 11.29 34.65
N GLY A 107 35.70 12.12 34.89
CA GLY A 107 36.81 12.32 33.96
C GLY A 107 37.89 11.22 33.90
N LEU A 108 39.09 11.64 33.48
CA LEU A 108 40.28 10.80 33.33
C LEU A 108 41.42 11.27 34.24
N THR A 109 42.16 10.32 34.82
CA THR A 109 43.40 10.61 35.58
C THR A 109 44.62 9.94 34.94
N PHE A 110 45.76 10.63 34.97
CA PHE A 110 47.08 10.02 34.93
C PHE A 110 47.63 9.93 36.36
N PHE A 111 48.15 8.78 36.78
CA PHE A 111 48.58 8.59 38.18
C PHE A 111 49.93 7.88 38.32
N VAL A 112 50.57 8.12 39.48
CA VAL A 112 51.68 7.35 40.05
C VAL A 112 51.18 6.69 41.35
N SER A 113 51.40 5.38 41.51
CA SER A 113 50.94 4.59 42.66
C SER A 113 51.97 3.54 43.09
N PRO A 114 52.15 3.22 44.38
CA PRO A 114 53.00 2.12 44.82
C PRO A 114 52.45 0.73 44.44
N THR A 115 51.18 0.63 44.01
CA THR A 115 50.49 -0.64 43.80
C THR A 115 49.60 -0.65 42.55
N LYS A 116 49.51 -1.82 41.91
CA LYS A 116 48.56 -2.14 40.84
C LYS A 116 47.17 -2.53 41.35
N ASN A 117 47.02 -2.81 42.66
CA ASN A 117 45.75 -3.23 43.23
C ASN A 117 44.89 -2.04 43.65
N LEU A 118 44.14 -1.49 42.70
CA LEU A 118 43.12 -0.44 42.91
C LEU A 118 41.69 -1.02 42.87
N SER A 119 41.54 -2.28 43.29
CA SER A 119 40.25 -3.01 43.28
C SER A 119 39.20 -2.37 44.19
N SER A 120 39.61 -1.78 45.31
CA SER A 120 38.74 -1.12 46.30
C SER A 120 38.29 0.30 45.94
N ALA A 121 38.79 0.90 44.85
CA ALA A 121 38.37 2.23 44.41
C ALA A 121 36.90 2.25 43.93
N PHE A 122 36.23 3.40 43.98
CA PHE A 122 34.83 3.53 43.56
C PHE A 122 34.70 4.01 42.11
N SER A 123 33.61 3.61 41.46
CA SER A 123 33.28 3.87 40.06
C SER A 123 32.36 5.08 39.85
N ASN A 124 32.50 6.09 40.71
CA ASN A 124 31.81 7.38 40.64
C ASN A 124 32.87 8.51 40.78
N GLN A 125 32.55 9.58 41.54
CA GLN A 125 33.39 10.74 41.91
C GLN A 125 34.79 10.48 42.47
N PHE A 126 35.24 9.22 42.54
CA PHE A 126 36.61 8.88 42.93
C PHE A 126 37.50 8.46 41.75
N LEU A 127 37.08 8.78 40.51
CA LEU A 127 37.80 8.60 39.23
C LEU A 127 38.39 7.20 38.99
N GLY A 128 37.80 6.17 39.62
CA GLY A 128 38.32 4.80 39.63
C GLY A 128 39.63 4.61 40.43
N LEU A 129 40.13 5.65 41.11
CA LEU A 129 41.44 5.71 41.76
C LEU A 129 41.36 5.56 43.29
N LEU A 130 40.40 6.22 43.95
CA LEU A 130 40.22 6.23 45.40
C LEU A 130 38.79 5.78 45.82
N ASN A 131 38.45 5.86 47.11
CA ASN A 131 37.11 5.67 47.63
C ASN A 131 36.86 6.52 48.89
N LYS A 132 35.61 6.56 49.36
CA LYS A 132 35.17 7.36 50.53
C LYS A 132 35.91 7.05 51.85
N LYS A 133 36.61 5.92 51.97
CA LYS A 133 37.39 5.55 53.18
C LYS A 133 38.88 5.90 53.10
N ASN A 134 39.44 6.06 51.90
CA ASN A 134 40.88 6.38 51.74
C ASN A 134 41.16 7.71 51.05
N ASN A 135 40.17 8.43 50.53
CA ASN A 135 40.38 9.78 50.01
C ASN A 135 40.97 10.70 51.12
N GLY A 136 42.06 11.39 50.82
CA GLY A 136 42.81 12.21 51.78
C GLY A 136 43.79 11.45 52.68
N ASN A 137 43.88 10.12 52.58
CA ASN A 137 44.77 9.33 53.43
C ASN A 137 46.23 9.34 52.90
N MET A 138 47.15 9.93 53.68
CA MET A 138 48.58 9.99 53.36
C MET A 138 49.24 8.62 53.10
N SER A 139 48.67 7.52 53.60
CA SER A 139 49.18 6.16 53.33
C SER A 139 48.89 5.65 51.91
N ASN A 140 48.11 6.36 51.10
CA ASN A 140 47.86 6.00 49.70
C ASN A 140 49.15 6.03 48.87
N HIS A 141 50.00 7.04 49.11
CA HIS A 141 51.21 7.33 48.35
C HIS A 141 50.94 7.56 46.85
N ILE A 142 49.81 8.21 46.54
CA ILE A 142 49.34 8.48 45.17
C ILE A 142 49.51 9.96 44.82
N PHE A 143 50.07 10.18 43.64
CA PHE A 143 50.06 11.46 42.91
C PHE A 143 49.27 11.26 41.62
N ALA A 144 48.40 12.21 41.25
CA ALA A 144 47.69 12.15 39.99
C ALA A 144 47.47 13.54 39.38
N ILE A 145 47.25 13.57 38.07
CA ILE A 145 46.71 14.70 37.31
C ILE A 145 45.33 14.29 36.83
N GLU A 146 44.31 15.03 37.22
CA GLU A 146 42.93 14.84 36.75
C GLU A 146 42.58 15.76 35.59
N LEU A 147 41.66 15.25 34.76
CA LEU A 147 41.01 15.93 33.65
C LEU A 147 39.51 15.72 33.88
N ASP A 148 38.92 16.44 34.82
CA ASP A 148 37.53 16.20 35.22
C ASP A 148 36.51 16.97 34.37
N THR A 149 35.37 16.33 34.18
CA THR A 149 34.26 16.75 33.33
C THR A 149 32.92 16.75 34.06
N VAL A 150 32.96 16.82 35.40
CA VAL A 150 31.81 16.96 36.31
C VAL A 150 32.16 17.99 37.38
N LEU A 151 31.18 18.78 37.82
CA LEU A 151 31.30 19.66 38.98
C LEU A 151 30.86 18.91 40.25
N ASN A 152 31.78 18.66 41.17
CA ASN A 152 31.53 18.02 42.46
C ASN A 152 31.89 18.91 43.65
N ASN A 153 30.85 19.40 44.34
CA ASN A 153 31.01 20.27 45.51
C ASN A 153 31.70 19.57 46.70
N ASP A 154 31.63 18.23 46.84
CA ASP A 154 32.35 17.49 47.89
C ASP A 154 33.87 17.49 47.64
N MET A 155 34.28 17.62 46.37
CA MET A 155 35.69 17.66 45.94
C MET A 155 36.24 19.09 45.78
N MET A 156 35.39 20.10 45.98
CA MET A 156 35.71 21.53 45.85
C MET A 156 36.12 21.95 44.42
N ASP A 157 35.57 21.26 43.42
CA ASP A 157 35.87 21.50 42.01
C ASP A 157 35.50 22.93 41.58
N ILE A 158 36.36 23.54 40.76
CA ILE A 158 36.16 24.92 40.30
C ILE A 158 35.12 25.07 39.18
N ASN A 159 34.82 23.98 38.46
CA ASN A 159 33.78 23.83 37.44
C ASN A 159 33.80 22.40 36.87
N ASP A 160 32.87 22.12 35.96
CA ASP A 160 32.65 20.87 35.23
C ASP A 160 33.59 20.63 34.03
N ASN A 161 34.69 21.37 33.90
CA ASN A 161 35.65 21.22 32.79
C ASN A 161 37.03 21.76 33.18
N HIS A 162 37.73 21.05 34.08
CA HIS A 162 38.98 21.53 34.68
C HIS A 162 40.11 20.48 34.65
N VAL A 163 41.34 20.96 34.85
CA VAL A 163 42.54 20.15 35.07
C VAL A 163 43.00 20.38 36.51
N GLY A 164 43.50 19.34 37.17
CA GLY A 164 43.89 19.40 38.59
C GLY A 164 45.14 18.59 38.93
N ILE A 165 45.70 18.86 40.11
CA ILE A 165 46.91 18.23 40.67
C ILE A 165 46.55 17.60 42.03
N ASN A 166 46.42 16.27 42.04
CA ASN A 166 45.94 15.48 43.18
C ASN A 166 47.07 14.82 43.96
N ILE A 167 47.01 14.88 45.30
CA ILE A 167 48.03 14.30 46.19
C ILE A 167 47.35 13.58 47.36
N ASN A 168 47.24 12.25 47.26
CA ASN A 168 46.50 11.35 48.17
C ASN A 168 45.00 11.63 48.37
N ASP A 169 44.50 12.76 47.88
CA ASP A 169 43.13 13.28 47.91
C ASP A 169 42.76 13.71 46.48
N LEU A 170 41.51 13.55 46.08
CA LEU A 170 40.98 14.10 44.83
C LEU A 170 40.61 15.57 44.94
N ARG A 171 40.51 16.13 46.14
CA ARG A 171 40.50 17.59 46.31
C ARG A 171 41.85 18.14 45.85
N SER A 172 41.85 18.77 44.68
CA SER A 172 43.06 19.25 44.01
C SER A 172 43.86 20.24 44.87
N VAL A 173 45.18 20.12 44.84
CA VAL A 173 46.11 21.06 45.49
C VAL A 173 46.20 22.38 44.70
N ASP A 174 45.99 22.29 43.39
CA ASP A 174 45.95 23.39 42.43
C ASP A 174 45.11 22.92 41.23
N SER A 175 44.23 23.78 40.69
CA SER A 175 43.33 23.44 39.57
C SER A 175 42.97 24.65 38.72
N TYR A 176 42.73 24.44 37.43
CA TYR A 176 42.42 25.50 36.47
C TYR A 176 41.54 24.99 35.33
N ASN A 177 40.74 25.88 34.75
CA ASN A 177 39.85 25.58 33.62
C ASN A 177 40.63 24.91 32.49
N ALA A 178 40.07 23.87 31.86
CA ALA A 178 40.75 23.21 30.76
C ALA A 178 40.93 24.18 29.57
N GLY A 179 42.18 24.34 29.15
CA GLY A 179 42.58 25.29 28.12
C GLY A 179 44.08 25.33 27.90
N TYR A 180 44.54 26.31 27.13
CA TYR A 180 45.97 26.54 26.88
C TYR A 180 46.26 28.02 26.59
N TYR A 181 47.52 28.44 26.65
CA TYR A 181 47.94 29.76 26.19
C TYR A 181 48.58 29.67 24.81
N ASP A 182 48.12 30.44 23.82
CA ASP A 182 48.75 30.47 22.49
C ASP A 182 50.10 31.21 22.56
N ASN A 183 51.16 30.52 22.13
CA ASN A 183 52.54 31.01 22.07
C ASN A 183 52.72 32.29 21.22
N LYS A 184 51.77 32.61 20.32
CA LYS A 184 51.87 33.78 19.42
C LYS A 184 51.45 35.10 20.05
N ASN A 185 50.49 35.08 20.97
CA ASN A 185 49.81 36.28 21.49
C ASN A 185 49.56 36.24 23.01
N GLY A 186 49.85 35.11 23.68
CA GLY A 186 49.63 34.91 25.12
C GLY A 186 48.16 34.76 25.54
N THR A 187 47.19 34.72 24.62
CA THR A 187 45.78 34.62 24.99
C THR A 187 45.43 33.23 25.50
N PHE A 188 44.55 33.15 26.49
CA PHE A 188 43.99 31.88 26.97
C PHE A 188 42.90 31.39 26.01
N CYS A 189 43.00 30.12 25.62
CA CYS A 189 42.08 29.42 24.74
C CYS A 189 41.44 28.26 25.51
N ASN A 190 40.15 28.39 25.84
CA ASN A 190 39.37 27.33 26.48
C ASN A 190 39.34 26.06 25.62
N LEU A 191 39.31 24.90 26.28
CA LEU A 191 39.14 23.58 25.67
C LEU A 191 38.06 22.80 26.43
N THR A 192 37.14 22.15 25.71
CA THR A 192 36.16 21.25 26.34
C THR A 192 36.72 19.83 26.33
N LEU A 193 37.06 19.28 27.49
CA LEU A 193 37.68 17.94 27.61
C LEU A 193 36.77 16.85 27.02
N ALA A 194 35.46 16.93 27.26
CA ALA A 194 34.41 16.04 26.74
C ALA A 194 33.95 16.36 25.29
N SER A 195 34.79 17.01 24.48
CA SER A 195 34.51 17.32 23.06
C SER A 195 34.67 16.14 22.10
N PHE A 196 35.33 15.06 22.55
CA PHE A 196 35.88 13.99 21.72
C PHE A 196 37.01 14.39 20.74
N ASP A 197 37.45 15.64 20.74
CA ASP A 197 38.67 16.04 20.02
C ASP A 197 39.92 15.43 20.67
N MET A 198 40.94 15.18 19.84
CA MET A 198 42.23 14.67 20.33
C MET A 198 43.03 15.80 20.98
N MET A 199 43.34 15.64 22.27
CA MET A 199 44.15 16.59 23.03
C MET A 199 45.40 15.91 23.58
N GLN A 200 46.48 16.69 23.75
CA GLN A 200 47.74 16.24 24.31
C GLN A 200 48.02 16.93 25.65
N VAL A 201 48.42 16.14 26.64
CA VAL A 201 48.90 16.60 27.95
C VAL A 201 50.41 16.42 28.03
N TRP A 202 51.05 17.31 28.78
CA TRP A 202 52.40 17.14 29.31
C TRP A 202 52.36 17.36 30.82
N VAL A 203 53.00 16.47 31.57
CA VAL A 203 53.15 16.52 33.03
C VAL A 203 54.64 16.41 33.32
N ASP A 204 55.25 17.51 33.77
CA ASP A 204 56.67 17.55 34.10
C ASP A 204 56.85 17.80 35.60
N TYR A 205 57.75 17.04 36.22
CA TYR A 205 58.22 17.27 37.57
C TYR A 205 59.73 17.51 37.58
N ASN A 206 60.15 18.65 38.12
CA ASN A 206 61.55 18.93 38.40
C ASN A 206 61.85 18.64 39.87
N GLY A 207 62.67 17.63 40.15
CA GLY A 207 63.02 17.19 41.50
C GLY A 207 63.87 18.16 42.32
N GLU A 208 64.43 19.20 41.68
CA GLU A 208 65.29 20.20 42.31
C GLU A 208 64.52 21.40 42.82
N SER A 209 63.77 22.05 41.92
CA SER A 209 62.84 23.12 42.27
C SER A 209 61.54 22.61 42.90
N LYS A 210 61.34 21.27 42.91
CA LYS A 210 60.13 20.58 43.39
C LYS A 210 58.87 21.06 42.65
N LEU A 211 59.05 21.42 41.38
CA LEU A 211 58.05 22.08 40.57
C LEU A 211 57.30 21.05 39.73
N ILE A 212 55.99 20.97 39.91
CA ILE A 212 55.05 20.27 39.04
C ILE A 212 54.52 21.28 38.04
N SER A 213 54.61 20.99 36.74
CA SER A 213 53.98 21.78 35.68
C SER A 213 53.12 20.89 34.80
N VAL A 214 51.89 21.32 34.53
CA VAL A 214 50.96 20.63 33.61
C VAL A 214 50.66 21.55 32.44
N THR A 215 50.75 21.02 31.23
CA THR A 215 50.39 21.71 29.99
C THR A 215 49.37 20.87 29.23
N LEU A 216 48.36 21.51 28.65
CA LEU A 216 47.34 20.92 27.78
C LEU A 216 47.35 21.65 26.43
N ALA A 217 47.04 20.98 25.33
CA ALA A 217 46.76 21.61 24.03
C ALA A 217 45.97 20.65 23.09
N PRO A 218 45.33 21.15 22.01
CA PRO A 218 44.88 20.29 20.91
C PRO A 218 46.07 19.58 20.23
N LEU A 219 45.86 18.35 19.74
CA LEU A 219 46.91 17.46 19.21
C LEU A 219 47.85 18.08 18.15
N HIS A 220 47.39 19.05 17.34
CA HIS A 220 48.19 19.69 16.29
C HIS A 220 48.89 20.98 16.74
N ILE A 221 48.81 21.34 18.02
CA ILE A 221 49.49 22.49 18.60
C ILE A 221 50.74 22.02 19.34
N ALA A 222 51.91 22.56 18.97
CA ALA A 222 53.16 22.30 19.68
C ALA A 222 53.07 22.81 21.13
N LYS A 223 53.67 22.06 22.08
CA LYS A 223 53.60 22.31 23.53
C LYS A 223 53.66 23.81 23.88
N PRO A 224 52.62 24.38 24.50
CA PRO A 224 52.64 25.74 25.02
C PRO A 224 53.83 26.02 25.93
N ALA A 225 54.50 27.15 25.71
CA ALA A 225 55.66 27.60 26.47
C ALA A 225 55.28 28.08 27.88
N LYS A 226 54.02 28.54 28.06
CA LYS A 226 53.42 28.79 29.37
C LYS A 226 52.55 27.58 29.75
N PRO A 227 52.84 26.88 30.87
CA PRO A 227 51.98 25.82 31.39
C PRO A 227 50.55 26.29 31.70
N LEU A 228 49.63 25.34 31.80
CA LEU A 228 48.27 25.58 32.30
C LEU A 228 48.26 25.73 33.82
N LEU A 229 48.96 24.83 34.51
CA LEU A 229 49.13 24.77 35.96
C LEU A 229 50.60 24.69 36.31
N THR A 230 51.00 25.24 37.46
CA THR A 230 52.35 25.07 38.00
C THR A 230 52.37 25.28 39.51
N THR A 231 52.77 24.22 40.24
CA THR A 231 52.69 24.15 41.70
C THR A 231 54.00 23.60 42.27
N THR A 232 54.50 24.17 43.36
CA THR A 232 55.69 23.65 44.05
C THR A 232 55.29 22.67 45.14
N TYR A 233 55.58 21.38 44.96
CA TYR A 233 55.30 20.34 45.94
C TYR A 233 56.40 19.26 46.01
N ASP A 234 56.78 18.89 47.23
CA ASP A 234 57.81 17.90 47.50
C ASP A 234 57.31 16.46 47.37
N LEU A 235 57.34 15.90 46.14
CA LEU A 235 56.83 14.55 45.85
C LEU A 235 57.57 13.42 46.60
N SER A 236 58.72 13.68 47.23
CA SER A 236 59.41 12.72 48.12
C SER A 236 58.60 12.34 49.35
N ARG A 237 57.64 13.18 49.73
CA ARG A 237 56.67 12.92 50.81
C ARG A 237 55.55 11.96 50.38
N VAL A 238 55.38 11.77 49.08
CA VAL A 238 54.23 11.08 48.46
C VAL A 238 54.65 9.76 47.86
N LEU A 239 55.58 9.77 46.89
CA LEU A 239 55.94 8.61 46.08
C LEU A 239 56.75 7.57 46.87
N LYS A 240 56.86 6.34 46.34
CA LYS A 240 57.83 5.33 46.79
C LYS A 240 58.97 5.20 45.77
N ASN A 241 60.07 4.54 46.15
CA ASN A 241 61.20 4.33 45.24
C ASN A 241 60.75 3.57 43.98
N LYS A 242 60.17 2.38 44.16
CA LYS A 242 59.43 1.70 43.09
C LYS A 242 57.97 2.15 43.11
N SER A 243 57.45 2.64 41.99
CA SER A 243 56.03 2.97 41.81
C SER A 243 55.60 2.76 40.35
N TYR A 244 54.35 2.39 40.15
CA TYR A 244 53.75 2.19 38.83
C TYR A 244 53.14 3.49 38.32
N VAL A 245 53.23 3.69 37.02
CA VAL A 245 52.50 4.74 36.30
C VAL A 245 51.34 4.15 35.52
N GLY A 246 50.25 4.90 35.37
CA GLY A 246 49.04 4.44 34.71
C GLY A 246 47.98 5.50 34.50
N PHE A 247 46.82 5.06 34.01
CA PHE A 247 45.62 5.87 33.83
C PHE A 247 44.43 5.22 34.52
N SER A 248 43.54 6.02 35.11
CA SER A 248 42.29 5.55 35.71
C SER A 248 41.13 6.45 35.29
N SER A 249 39.96 5.87 35.11
CA SER A 249 38.71 6.60 34.87
C SER A 249 37.51 5.78 35.35
N SER A 250 36.39 6.46 35.60
CA SER A 250 35.10 5.88 35.97
C SER A 250 33.98 6.36 35.03
N THR A 251 32.78 5.82 35.22
CA THR A 251 31.59 6.15 34.44
C THR A 251 30.42 6.31 35.39
N GLY A 252 29.65 7.38 35.23
CA GLY A 252 28.49 7.67 36.08
C GLY A 252 27.24 6.94 35.58
N ILE A 253 26.15 7.70 35.46
CA ILE A 253 24.90 7.23 34.85
C ILE A 253 24.90 7.46 33.32
N LEU A 254 25.78 8.34 32.82
CA LEU A 254 25.88 8.71 31.40
C LEU A 254 26.83 7.81 30.61
N ASP A 255 26.53 7.59 29.32
CA ASP A 255 27.43 6.96 28.35
C ASP A 255 28.62 7.89 28.07
N THR A 256 29.75 7.60 28.72
CA THR A 256 31.02 8.29 28.52
C THR A 256 32.14 7.28 28.31
N HIS A 257 32.95 7.49 27.27
CA HIS A 257 34.09 6.64 26.91
C HIS A 257 35.40 7.44 26.96
N HIS A 258 36.37 6.88 27.66
CA HIS A 258 37.69 7.48 27.83
C HIS A 258 38.73 6.74 26.98
N TYR A 259 39.42 7.46 26.10
CA TYR A 259 40.45 6.90 25.22
C TYR A 259 41.81 7.55 25.47
N VAL A 260 42.85 6.73 25.56
CA VAL A 260 44.25 7.14 25.41
C VAL A 260 44.77 6.57 24.09
N LEU A 261 45.31 7.44 23.24
CA LEU A 261 45.75 7.15 21.88
C LEU A 261 47.25 6.88 21.82
N SER A 262 48.02 7.58 22.66
CA SER A 262 49.46 7.41 22.81
C SER A 262 49.92 7.91 24.16
N TRP A 263 51.02 7.35 24.66
CA TRP A 263 51.62 7.70 25.94
C TRP A 263 53.14 7.58 25.85
N SER A 264 53.84 8.53 26.43
CA SER A 264 55.30 8.68 26.41
C SER A 264 55.78 9.12 27.79
N PHE A 265 56.95 8.63 28.21
CA PHE A 265 57.51 8.91 29.54
C PHE A 265 59.03 8.99 29.49
N GLY A 266 59.63 9.83 30.32
CA GLY A 266 61.08 9.93 30.56
C GLY A 266 61.42 10.23 32.02
N MET A 267 62.49 9.59 32.53
CA MET A 267 63.04 9.78 33.88
C MET A 267 64.42 10.45 33.78
N ASP A 268 64.57 11.59 34.45
CA ASP A 268 65.68 12.56 34.39
C ASP A 268 65.94 13.17 32.99
N GLN A 269 64.99 13.00 32.08
CA GLN A 269 65.04 13.48 30.70
C GLN A 269 63.61 13.70 30.16
N PRO A 270 63.41 14.56 29.14
CA PRO A 270 62.10 14.77 28.53
C PRO A 270 61.45 13.48 28.02
N SER A 271 60.11 13.42 28.00
CA SER A 271 59.37 12.34 27.35
C SER A 271 59.63 12.34 25.83
N PRO A 272 59.88 11.20 25.18
CA PRO A 272 59.99 11.10 23.72
C PRO A 272 58.81 11.76 22.99
N VAL A 273 59.09 12.45 21.88
CA VAL A 273 58.06 13.17 21.12
C VAL A 273 57.10 12.18 20.46
N ILE A 274 55.78 12.39 20.66
CA ILE A 274 54.73 11.56 20.07
C ILE A 274 54.60 11.89 18.58
N ASP A 275 54.84 10.90 17.71
CA ASP A 275 54.61 11.02 16.27
C ASP A 275 53.10 10.93 15.96
N VAL A 276 52.50 12.10 15.76
CA VAL A 276 51.08 12.30 15.45
C VAL A 276 50.62 11.46 14.25
N ASN A 277 51.49 11.16 13.28
CA ASN A 277 51.16 10.40 12.08
C ASN A 277 50.97 8.89 12.34
N LYS A 278 51.50 8.38 13.45
CA LYS A 278 51.39 6.98 13.87
C LYS A 278 50.17 6.70 14.77
N LEU A 279 49.39 7.73 15.10
CA LEU A 279 48.32 7.59 16.09
C LEU A 279 47.15 6.71 15.60
N PRO A 280 46.59 5.86 16.49
CA PRO A 280 45.39 5.10 16.20
C PRO A 280 44.19 6.02 16.00
N LYS A 281 43.34 5.71 15.00
CA LYS A 281 42.18 6.53 14.66
C LYS A 281 41.04 6.28 15.63
N LEU A 282 40.48 7.34 16.20
CA LEU A 282 39.28 7.30 17.04
C LEU A 282 38.08 6.67 16.30
N PRO A 283 37.15 6.03 17.02
CA PRO A 283 35.88 5.57 16.45
C PRO A 283 35.12 6.74 15.83
N ARG A 284 34.57 6.56 14.62
CA ARG A 284 33.73 7.58 13.97
C ARG A 284 32.38 7.66 14.68
N LEU A 285 32.01 8.85 15.18
CA LEU A 285 30.62 9.13 15.52
C LEU A 285 29.82 9.49 14.27
N GLY A 286 28.50 9.31 14.36
CA GLY A 286 27.54 9.56 13.30
C GLY A 286 27.45 8.44 12.25
N PRO A 287 26.33 8.34 11.52
CA PRO A 287 26.26 7.49 10.34
C PRO A 287 27.31 7.93 9.31
N LYS A 288 27.81 6.99 8.49
CA LYS A 288 28.64 7.34 7.32
C LYS A 288 27.91 8.44 6.53
N PRO A 289 28.58 9.54 6.13
CA PRO A 289 27.94 10.54 5.29
C PRO A 289 27.52 9.86 3.98
N GLN A 290 26.20 9.65 3.81
CA GLN A 290 25.66 9.17 2.55
C GLN A 290 26.02 10.20 1.47
N SER A 291 26.48 9.74 0.32
CA SER A 291 26.81 10.67 -0.75
C SER A 291 25.56 11.48 -1.11
N LYS A 292 25.72 12.79 -1.34
CA LYS A 292 24.59 13.63 -1.81
C LYS A 292 23.97 13.06 -3.10
N LEU A 293 24.78 12.34 -3.89
CA LEU A 293 24.32 11.48 -4.99
C LEU A 293 23.30 10.44 -4.54
N LEU A 294 23.58 9.60 -3.53
CA LEU A 294 22.63 8.59 -3.03
C LEU A 294 21.38 9.22 -2.40
N VAL A 295 21.51 10.34 -1.67
CA VAL A 295 20.35 11.00 -1.04
C VAL A 295 19.37 11.58 -2.08
N ILE A 296 19.84 11.90 -3.29
CA ILE A 296 19.00 12.40 -4.41
C ILE A 296 18.58 11.25 -5.35
N ILE A 297 19.52 10.37 -5.70
CA ILE A 297 19.27 9.25 -6.63
C ILE A 297 18.41 8.17 -5.98
N LEU A 298 18.53 7.87 -4.68
CA LEU A 298 17.73 6.81 -4.07
C LEU A 298 16.22 7.16 -4.03
N PRO A 299 15.78 8.39 -3.70
CA PRO A 299 14.39 8.81 -3.90
C PRO A 299 13.94 8.85 -5.37
N ILE A 300 14.80 9.28 -6.31
CA ILE A 300 14.45 9.29 -7.74
C ILE A 300 14.35 7.86 -8.29
N ALA A 301 15.24 6.96 -7.88
CA ALA A 301 15.25 5.55 -8.26
C ALA A 301 14.10 4.79 -7.60
N SER A 302 13.77 5.06 -6.32
CA SER A 302 12.61 4.44 -5.67
C SER A 302 11.30 4.99 -6.24
N ALA A 303 11.18 6.29 -6.52
CA ALA A 303 10.02 6.86 -7.17
C ALA A 303 9.85 6.34 -8.61
N THR A 304 10.92 6.24 -9.40
CA THR A 304 10.84 5.66 -10.76
C THR A 304 10.63 4.14 -10.74
N PHE A 305 11.13 3.41 -9.75
CA PHE A 305 10.84 1.99 -9.55
C PHE A 305 9.41 1.75 -9.08
N VAL A 306 8.88 2.59 -8.18
CA VAL A 306 7.46 2.58 -7.76
C VAL A 306 6.56 2.99 -8.93
N LEU A 307 6.92 3.98 -9.75
CA LEU A 307 6.20 4.32 -10.99
C LEU A 307 6.32 3.22 -12.05
N ALA A 308 7.45 2.50 -12.12
CA ALA A 308 7.60 1.33 -12.98
C ALA A 308 6.73 0.15 -12.50
N ILE A 309 6.65 -0.09 -11.19
CA ILE A 309 5.74 -1.09 -10.59
C ILE A 309 4.29 -0.67 -10.76
N ILE A 310 3.92 0.59 -10.52
CA ILE A 310 2.56 1.10 -10.70
C ILE A 310 2.17 1.06 -12.18
N SER A 311 3.05 1.46 -13.10
CA SER A 311 2.76 1.38 -14.55
C SER A 311 2.76 -0.07 -15.04
N ALA A 312 3.60 -0.97 -14.52
CA ALA A 312 3.53 -2.41 -14.79
C ALA A 312 2.26 -3.04 -14.20
N LEU A 313 1.82 -2.63 -13.01
CA LEU A 313 0.54 -3.04 -12.41
C LEU A 313 -0.65 -2.43 -13.15
N ILE A 314 -0.54 -1.24 -13.71
CA ILE A 314 -1.55 -0.62 -14.58
C ILE A 314 -1.55 -1.28 -15.96
N VAL A 315 -0.42 -1.75 -16.50
CA VAL A 315 -0.36 -2.53 -17.74
C VAL A 315 -0.85 -3.96 -17.51
N PHE A 316 -0.52 -4.59 -16.38
CA PHE A 316 -0.99 -5.90 -15.97
C PHE A 316 -2.48 -5.87 -15.64
N ARG A 317 -2.97 -4.88 -14.89
CA ARG A 317 -4.41 -4.65 -14.69
C ARG A 317 -5.10 -4.12 -15.94
N ARG A 318 -4.47 -3.39 -16.86
CA ARG A 318 -5.06 -3.12 -18.20
C ARG A 318 -5.08 -4.37 -19.08
N GLY A 319 -4.16 -5.31 -18.85
CA GLY A 319 -4.20 -6.66 -19.41
C GLY A 319 -5.37 -7.45 -18.85
N GLN A 320 -5.41 -7.66 -17.52
CA GLN A 320 -6.52 -8.35 -16.87
C GLN A 320 -7.86 -7.64 -17.13
N LEU A 321 -7.98 -6.31 -17.10
CA LEU A 321 -9.20 -5.56 -17.48
C LEU A 321 -9.43 -5.46 -19.00
N ARG A 322 -8.50 -5.93 -19.86
CA ARG A 322 -8.78 -6.26 -21.28
C ARG A 322 -9.33 -7.68 -21.42
N TYR A 323 -9.15 -8.55 -20.44
CA TYR A 323 -9.63 -9.93 -20.38
C TYR A 323 -10.65 -10.19 -19.25
N ALA A 324 -11.05 -9.16 -18.51
CA ALA A 324 -12.01 -9.26 -17.42
C ALA A 324 -13.39 -9.39 -18.04
N GLU A 325 -13.85 -10.63 -18.11
CA GLU A 325 -15.20 -10.93 -18.54
C GLU A 325 -16.16 -10.51 -17.42
N VAL A 326 -16.88 -9.41 -17.65
CA VAL A 326 -17.99 -9.02 -16.79
C VAL A 326 -19.02 -10.14 -16.88
N ARG A 327 -19.22 -10.83 -15.76
CA ARG A 327 -20.39 -11.67 -15.51
C ARG A 327 -21.48 -10.79 -14.94
N GLU A 328 -22.67 -10.89 -15.51
CA GLU A 328 -23.91 -10.33 -14.99
C GLU A 328 -24.75 -11.50 -14.45
N ASP A 329 -25.61 -11.27 -13.47
CA ASP A 329 -26.20 -12.37 -12.68
C ASP A 329 -27.03 -13.37 -13.50
N TRP A 330 -27.64 -12.91 -14.60
CA TRP A 330 -28.36 -13.75 -15.57
C TRP A 330 -27.49 -14.82 -16.25
N GLU A 331 -26.16 -14.63 -16.30
CA GLU A 331 -25.22 -15.61 -16.85
C GLU A 331 -25.09 -16.87 -15.97
N VAL A 332 -25.52 -16.81 -14.70
CA VAL A 332 -25.50 -17.94 -13.76
C VAL A 332 -26.72 -18.85 -13.93
N GLU A 333 -27.86 -18.28 -14.31
CA GLU A 333 -29.17 -18.95 -14.24
C GLU A 333 -29.62 -19.55 -15.59
N PHE A 334 -29.29 -18.91 -16.73
CA PHE A 334 -29.86 -19.28 -18.05
C PHE A 334 -28.86 -19.52 -19.19
N GLY A 335 -27.54 -19.38 -18.98
CA GLY A 335 -26.56 -19.33 -20.07
C GLY A 335 -26.25 -20.66 -20.80
N PRO A 336 -26.32 -20.72 -22.15
CA PRO A 336 -25.60 -21.72 -22.95
C PRO A 336 -24.08 -21.45 -22.93
N HIS A 337 -23.26 -22.29 -23.60
CA HIS A 337 -21.80 -22.27 -23.40
C HIS A 337 -21.16 -20.91 -23.75
N ARG A 338 -20.53 -20.26 -22.78
CA ARG A 338 -19.82 -18.99 -23.02
C ARG A 338 -18.47 -19.26 -23.69
N PHE A 339 -18.31 -18.80 -24.92
CA PHE A 339 -17.05 -18.87 -25.66
C PHE A 339 -16.16 -17.67 -25.34
N CYS A 340 -14.86 -17.90 -25.17
CA CYS A 340 -13.88 -16.82 -25.10
C CYS A 340 -13.72 -16.15 -26.48
N TYR A 341 -13.70 -14.81 -26.53
CA TYR A 341 -13.54 -14.04 -27.78
C TYR A 341 -12.32 -14.48 -28.60
N LYS A 342 -11.21 -14.84 -27.91
CA LYS A 342 -9.98 -15.32 -28.55
C LYS A 342 -10.23 -16.58 -29.40
N ASP A 343 -11.03 -17.51 -28.91
CA ASP A 343 -11.28 -18.80 -29.57
C ASP A 343 -12.13 -18.58 -30.83
N LEU A 344 -13.14 -17.70 -30.77
CA LEU A 344 -13.97 -17.30 -31.93
C LEU A 344 -13.21 -16.44 -32.95
N PHE A 345 -12.34 -15.54 -32.48
CA PHE A 345 -11.44 -14.77 -33.34
C PHE A 345 -10.48 -15.71 -34.09
N HIS A 346 -9.89 -16.71 -33.43
CA HIS A 346 -9.06 -17.69 -34.13
C HIS A 346 -9.88 -18.60 -35.07
N ALA A 347 -11.08 -19.04 -34.67
CA ALA A 347 -11.95 -19.87 -35.49
C ALA A 347 -12.36 -19.20 -36.82
N THR A 348 -12.55 -17.89 -36.82
CA THR A 348 -12.92 -17.05 -37.99
C THR A 348 -11.72 -16.39 -38.67
N GLU A 349 -10.48 -16.77 -38.32
CA GLU A 349 -9.22 -16.10 -38.71
C GLU A 349 -9.18 -14.58 -38.46
N GLY A 350 -9.98 -14.07 -37.53
CA GLY A 350 -10.12 -12.64 -37.22
C GLY A 350 -11.23 -11.96 -38.01
N PHE A 351 -12.35 -12.64 -38.24
CA PHE A 351 -13.53 -12.13 -38.95
C PHE A 351 -13.20 -11.62 -40.37
N LYS A 352 -12.33 -12.35 -41.09
CA LYS A 352 -11.95 -12.00 -42.48
C LYS A 352 -13.15 -12.11 -43.42
N SER A 353 -13.22 -11.21 -44.40
CA SER A 353 -14.26 -11.19 -45.45
C SER A 353 -14.38 -12.52 -46.21
N LYS A 354 -13.28 -13.25 -46.42
CA LYS A 354 -13.30 -14.58 -47.07
C LYS A 354 -14.11 -15.66 -46.32
N HIS A 355 -14.46 -15.41 -45.06
CA HIS A 355 -15.27 -16.30 -44.21
C HIS A 355 -16.67 -15.75 -43.97
N LEU A 356 -17.06 -14.63 -44.60
CA LEU A 356 -18.38 -14.02 -44.45
C LEU A 356 -19.44 -14.86 -45.20
N LEU A 357 -20.42 -15.38 -44.46
CA LEU A 357 -21.56 -16.14 -45.00
C LEU A 357 -22.74 -15.23 -45.40
N GLY A 358 -22.84 -14.05 -44.78
CA GLY A 358 -23.86 -13.06 -45.09
C GLY A 358 -23.85 -11.84 -44.15
N ILE A 359 -24.55 -10.79 -44.56
CA ILE A 359 -24.86 -9.60 -43.76
C ILE A 359 -26.38 -9.41 -43.79
N GLY A 360 -26.99 -9.16 -42.63
CA GLY A 360 -28.41 -8.83 -42.49
C GLY A 360 -28.61 -7.70 -41.49
N GLY A 361 -29.86 -7.31 -41.25
CA GLY A 361 -30.20 -6.21 -40.32
C GLY A 361 -29.67 -6.42 -38.88
N PHE A 362 -29.48 -7.67 -38.48
CA PHE A 362 -28.98 -8.05 -37.15
C PHE A 362 -27.45 -8.21 -37.09
N GLY A 363 -26.70 -7.97 -38.16
CA GLY A 363 -25.23 -8.00 -38.18
C GLY A 363 -24.63 -8.88 -39.28
N SER A 364 -23.42 -9.40 -39.04
CA SER A 364 -22.64 -10.18 -40.02
C SER A 364 -22.35 -11.60 -39.52
N VAL A 365 -22.57 -12.61 -40.35
CA VAL A 365 -22.35 -14.02 -40.00
C VAL A 365 -21.09 -14.54 -40.67
N TYR A 366 -20.20 -15.17 -39.90
CA TYR A 366 -18.92 -15.70 -40.38
C TYR A 366 -18.84 -17.21 -40.16
N LYS A 367 -18.32 -17.95 -41.14
CA LYS A 367 -17.89 -19.34 -40.94
C LYS A 367 -16.66 -19.35 -40.02
N GLY A 368 -16.58 -20.35 -39.15
CA GLY A 368 -15.36 -20.63 -38.39
C GLY A 368 -15.22 -22.11 -38.04
N VAL A 369 -14.02 -22.50 -37.60
CA VAL A 369 -13.73 -23.87 -37.15
C VAL A 369 -13.21 -23.84 -35.72
N LEU A 370 -13.92 -24.46 -34.78
CA LEU A 370 -13.55 -24.47 -33.37
C LEU A 370 -12.28 -25.30 -33.15
N GLN A 371 -11.20 -24.67 -32.67
CA GLN A 371 -9.87 -25.30 -32.61
C GLN A 371 -9.81 -26.60 -31.80
N LYS A 372 -10.65 -26.73 -30.76
CA LYS A 372 -10.69 -27.87 -29.83
C LYS A 372 -11.45 -29.07 -30.42
N SER A 373 -12.68 -28.87 -30.89
CA SER A 373 -13.56 -29.94 -31.39
C SER A 373 -13.47 -30.20 -32.90
N LYS A 374 -12.83 -29.29 -33.66
CA LYS A 374 -12.82 -29.24 -35.13
C LYS A 374 -14.20 -29.04 -35.79
N SER A 375 -15.24 -28.77 -35.01
CA SER A 375 -16.58 -28.45 -35.51
C SER A 375 -16.58 -27.19 -36.36
N GLU A 376 -17.24 -27.21 -37.52
CA GLU A 376 -17.61 -26.01 -38.24
C GLU A 376 -18.78 -25.30 -37.53
N VAL A 377 -18.71 -23.98 -37.43
CA VAL A 377 -19.73 -23.14 -36.76
C VAL A 377 -20.02 -21.87 -37.56
N ALA A 378 -21.22 -21.34 -37.42
CA ALA A 378 -21.59 -20.00 -37.87
C ALA A 378 -21.53 -19.02 -36.68
N VAL A 379 -20.72 -17.97 -36.79
CA VAL A 379 -20.53 -16.93 -35.77
C VAL A 379 -21.23 -15.65 -36.21
N LYS A 380 -22.42 -15.39 -35.67
CA LYS A 380 -23.24 -14.18 -35.89
C LYS A 380 -22.70 -13.06 -35.01
N ARG A 381 -22.06 -12.05 -35.60
CA ARG A 381 -21.56 -10.84 -34.94
C ARG A 381 -22.61 -9.74 -35.05
N VAL A 382 -23.28 -9.47 -33.93
CA VAL A 382 -24.41 -8.54 -33.84
C VAL A 382 -23.92 -7.09 -33.90
N SER A 383 -24.63 -6.23 -34.63
CA SER A 383 -24.27 -4.80 -34.73
C SER A 383 -24.54 -4.06 -33.41
N HIS A 384 -23.54 -3.31 -32.93
CA HIS A 384 -23.59 -2.55 -31.68
C HIS A 384 -24.24 -1.16 -31.83
N GLU A 385 -24.68 -0.77 -33.03
CA GLU A 385 -25.10 0.60 -33.34
C GLU A 385 -26.46 1.02 -32.75
N SER A 386 -27.15 0.14 -32.02
CA SER A 386 -28.44 0.46 -31.40
C SER A 386 -28.71 -0.24 -30.06
N ARG A 387 -29.62 0.33 -29.27
CA ARG A 387 -30.24 -0.31 -28.10
C ARG A 387 -31.11 -1.54 -28.46
N GLN A 388 -31.33 -1.80 -29.74
CA GLN A 388 -32.17 -2.89 -30.24
C GLN A 388 -31.36 -4.19 -30.37
N GLY A 389 -30.15 -4.13 -30.97
CA GLY A 389 -29.26 -5.30 -31.13
C GLY A 389 -28.88 -5.98 -29.80
N MET A 390 -28.73 -5.22 -28.72
CA MET A 390 -28.51 -5.77 -27.37
C MET A 390 -29.73 -6.56 -26.86
N LYS A 391 -30.96 -6.12 -27.17
CA LYS A 391 -32.18 -6.83 -26.78
C LYS A 391 -32.38 -8.10 -27.60
N GLU A 392 -32.03 -8.06 -28.88
CA GLU A 392 -32.07 -9.21 -29.79
C GLU A 392 -31.06 -10.28 -29.37
N PHE A 393 -29.82 -9.88 -29.06
CA PHE A 393 -28.79 -10.77 -28.51
C PHE A 393 -29.24 -11.49 -27.23
N ILE A 394 -29.87 -10.77 -26.30
CA ILE A 394 -30.38 -11.36 -25.04
C ILE A 394 -31.61 -12.25 -25.30
N ALA A 395 -32.55 -11.80 -26.14
CA ALA A 395 -33.75 -12.58 -26.49
C ALA A 395 -33.37 -13.90 -27.17
N GLU A 396 -32.40 -13.89 -28.07
CA GLU A 396 -31.92 -15.08 -28.77
C GLU A 396 -31.23 -16.05 -27.80
N ILE A 397 -30.33 -15.58 -26.91
CA ILE A 397 -29.70 -16.42 -25.88
C ILE A 397 -30.74 -17.11 -24.98
N ILE A 398 -31.74 -16.37 -24.50
CA ILE A 398 -32.76 -16.92 -23.59
C ILE A 398 -33.74 -17.84 -24.35
N SER A 399 -34.10 -17.51 -25.59
CA SER A 399 -35.09 -18.28 -26.37
C SER A 399 -34.55 -19.62 -26.85
N ILE A 400 -33.34 -19.66 -27.44
CA ILE A 400 -32.80 -20.86 -28.10
C ILE A 400 -31.67 -21.57 -27.33
N GLY A 401 -31.14 -20.97 -26.25
CA GLY A 401 -30.01 -21.54 -25.49
C GLY A 401 -30.26 -22.91 -24.84
N ARG A 402 -31.53 -23.33 -24.66
CA ARG A 402 -31.91 -24.67 -24.16
C ARG A 402 -32.68 -25.54 -25.16
N LEU A 403 -33.17 -24.95 -26.25
CA LEU A 403 -33.94 -25.68 -27.27
C LEU A 403 -33.07 -26.68 -28.02
N ARG A 404 -33.64 -27.84 -28.33
CA ARG A 404 -33.00 -28.88 -29.14
C ARG A 404 -34.05 -29.58 -30.01
N HIS A 405 -34.11 -29.21 -31.30
CA HIS A 405 -34.99 -29.86 -32.26
C HIS A 405 -34.32 -29.97 -33.64
N LYS A 406 -34.58 -31.06 -34.36
CA LYS A 406 -33.94 -31.37 -35.66
C LYS A 406 -34.16 -30.27 -36.72
N ASN A 407 -35.29 -29.56 -36.65
CA ASN A 407 -35.67 -28.47 -37.56
C ASN A 407 -35.46 -27.08 -36.95
N ILE A 408 -34.55 -26.94 -35.99
CA ILE A 408 -34.15 -25.65 -35.40
C ILE A 408 -32.61 -25.54 -35.49
N VAL A 409 -32.09 -24.35 -35.81
CA VAL A 409 -30.65 -24.10 -35.93
C VAL A 409 -30.02 -24.00 -34.54
N GLN A 410 -29.29 -25.03 -34.10
CA GLN A 410 -28.79 -25.09 -32.72
C GLN A 410 -27.87 -23.91 -32.37
N LEU A 411 -28.22 -23.15 -31.34
CA LEU A 411 -27.28 -22.27 -30.64
C LEU A 411 -26.39 -23.13 -29.74
N HIS A 412 -25.08 -23.12 -29.97
CA HIS A 412 -24.07 -23.72 -29.10
C HIS A 412 -23.70 -22.82 -27.93
N GLY A 413 -23.74 -21.50 -28.15
CA GLY A 413 -23.24 -20.56 -27.16
C GLY A 413 -23.04 -19.13 -27.67
N TYR A 414 -22.42 -18.31 -26.83
CA TYR A 414 -22.28 -16.86 -27.05
C TYR A 414 -20.96 -16.30 -26.51
N CYS A 415 -20.61 -15.09 -26.94
CA CYS A 415 -19.51 -14.31 -26.37
C CYS A 415 -19.90 -12.83 -26.29
N ARG A 416 -19.63 -12.19 -25.13
CA ARG A 416 -19.93 -10.78 -24.83
C ARG A 416 -18.64 -10.10 -24.36
N ARG A 417 -18.09 -9.15 -25.12
CA ARG A 417 -16.82 -8.47 -24.76
C ARG A 417 -16.69 -7.06 -25.33
N LYS A 418 -16.80 -6.03 -24.49
CA LYS A 418 -16.48 -4.62 -24.82
C LYS A 418 -17.18 -4.08 -26.09
N GLY A 419 -18.45 -4.46 -26.28
CA GLY A 419 -19.24 -4.10 -27.46
C GLY A 419 -19.29 -5.19 -28.54
N GLU A 420 -18.39 -6.17 -28.50
CA GLU A 420 -18.52 -7.40 -29.29
C GLU A 420 -19.64 -8.27 -28.70
N LEU A 421 -20.63 -8.58 -29.54
CA LEU A 421 -21.75 -9.47 -29.25
C LEU A 421 -21.75 -10.57 -30.32
N LEU A 422 -21.39 -11.79 -29.93
CA LEU A 422 -21.21 -12.93 -30.83
C LEU A 422 -22.11 -14.09 -30.40
N LEU A 423 -22.82 -14.69 -31.35
CA LEU A 423 -23.63 -15.91 -31.16
C LEU A 423 -23.08 -17.02 -32.05
N VAL A 424 -23.06 -18.26 -31.57
CA VAL A 424 -22.35 -19.39 -32.18
C VAL A 424 -23.34 -20.53 -32.45
N TYR A 425 -23.53 -20.87 -33.72
CA TYR A 425 -24.47 -21.87 -34.20
C TYR A 425 -23.80 -23.01 -34.96
N ASP A 426 -24.53 -24.08 -35.22
CA ASP A 426 -24.21 -25.01 -36.30
C ASP A 426 -23.95 -24.26 -37.63
N HIS A 427 -22.97 -24.73 -38.40
CA HIS A 427 -22.76 -24.25 -39.76
C HIS A 427 -23.78 -24.91 -40.70
N MET A 428 -24.59 -24.09 -41.38
CA MET A 428 -25.58 -24.53 -42.38
C MET A 428 -24.99 -24.33 -43.79
N PRO A 429 -24.41 -25.38 -44.41
CA PRO A 429 -23.55 -25.21 -45.59
C PRO A 429 -24.31 -24.79 -46.84
N ASN A 430 -25.59 -25.15 -46.95
CA ASN A 430 -26.44 -24.83 -48.09
C ASN A 430 -27.13 -23.45 -47.95
N GLY A 431 -26.92 -22.74 -46.84
CA GLY A 431 -27.40 -21.36 -46.67
C GLY A 431 -28.90 -21.26 -46.41
N SER A 432 -29.54 -20.21 -46.93
CA SER A 432 -30.96 -19.88 -46.67
C SER A 432 -31.87 -20.26 -47.83
N LEU A 433 -33.09 -20.69 -47.52
CA LEU A 433 -34.08 -21.22 -48.48
C LEU A 433 -34.48 -20.18 -49.55
N ASP A 434 -34.53 -18.90 -49.18
CA ASP A 434 -34.89 -17.80 -50.10
C ASP A 434 -33.97 -17.72 -51.33
N LYS A 435 -32.72 -18.19 -51.24
CA LYS A 435 -31.77 -18.27 -52.35
C LYS A 435 -32.11 -19.34 -53.39
N TYR A 436 -32.90 -20.34 -53.01
CA TYR A 436 -33.39 -21.40 -53.91
C TYR A 436 -34.77 -21.05 -54.49
N LEU A 437 -35.57 -20.26 -53.76
CA LEU A 437 -36.87 -19.77 -54.23
C LEU A 437 -36.74 -18.55 -55.15
N HIS A 438 -35.87 -17.59 -54.84
CA HIS A 438 -35.91 -16.26 -55.48
C HIS A 438 -34.65 -15.89 -56.29
N SER A 439 -33.70 -16.82 -56.48
CA SER A 439 -32.55 -16.61 -57.37
C SER A 439 -32.84 -17.08 -58.80
N HIS A 440 -32.33 -16.34 -59.78
CA HIS A 440 -32.38 -16.71 -61.20
C HIS A 440 -31.09 -17.42 -61.69
N ASP A 441 -29.97 -17.30 -60.98
CA ASP A 441 -28.63 -17.76 -61.41
C ASP A 441 -28.26 -19.18 -60.97
N ASN A 442 -29.02 -19.80 -60.05
CA ASN A 442 -28.60 -21.07 -59.44
C ASN A 442 -28.93 -22.30 -60.30
N GLN A 443 -27.91 -23.13 -60.54
CA GLN A 443 -28.04 -24.42 -61.24
C GLN A 443 -28.72 -25.53 -60.41
N GLN A 444 -28.77 -25.39 -59.08
CA GLN A 444 -29.58 -26.23 -58.21
C GLN A 444 -30.91 -25.55 -57.86
N ARG A 445 -32.01 -26.26 -58.12
CA ARG A 445 -33.38 -25.88 -57.75
C ARG A 445 -33.94 -26.94 -56.80
N LEU A 446 -34.87 -26.54 -55.93
CA LEU A 446 -35.59 -27.48 -55.08
C LEU A 446 -36.77 -28.08 -55.85
N ASP A 447 -36.79 -29.40 -55.95
CA ASP A 447 -37.93 -30.17 -56.43
C ASP A 447 -39.11 -30.10 -55.43
N TRP A 448 -40.27 -30.63 -55.83
CA TRP A 448 -41.47 -30.60 -54.98
C TRP A 448 -41.28 -31.37 -53.65
N SER A 449 -40.67 -32.55 -53.69
CA SER A 449 -40.49 -33.38 -52.49
C SER A 449 -39.61 -32.69 -51.44
N GLN A 450 -38.55 -32.02 -51.89
CA GLN A 450 -37.67 -31.22 -51.03
C GLN A 450 -38.43 -30.04 -50.42
N ARG A 451 -39.21 -29.31 -51.21
CA ARG A 451 -40.05 -28.19 -50.71
C ARG A 451 -41.06 -28.66 -49.65
N PHE A 452 -41.77 -29.76 -49.91
CA PHE A 452 -42.78 -30.27 -48.99
C PHE A 452 -42.17 -30.87 -47.71
N HIS A 453 -41.00 -31.51 -47.81
CA HIS A 453 -40.19 -31.94 -46.66
C HIS A 453 -39.69 -30.74 -45.81
N ILE A 454 -39.24 -29.66 -46.44
CA ILE A 454 -38.84 -28.42 -45.77
C ILE A 454 -40.04 -27.76 -45.06
N ILE A 455 -41.22 -27.73 -45.70
CA ILE A 455 -42.49 -27.27 -45.09
C ILE A 455 -42.80 -28.08 -43.82
N LYS A 456 -42.78 -29.42 -43.91
CA LYS A 456 -43.00 -30.33 -42.76
C LYS A 456 -41.96 -30.13 -41.66
N GLY A 457 -40.71 -29.89 -42.03
CA GLY A 457 -39.64 -29.58 -41.09
C GLY A 457 -39.91 -28.30 -40.29
N VAL A 458 -40.21 -27.19 -40.96
CA VAL A 458 -40.50 -25.91 -40.29
C VAL A 458 -41.77 -26.01 -39.43
N ALA A 459 -42.80 -26.71 -39.91
CA ALA A 459 -44.02 -26.97 -39.13
C ALA A 459 -43.72 -27.75 -37.84
N SER A 460 -42.92 -28.81 -37.92
CA SER A 460 -42.49 -29.61 -36.77
C SER A 460 -41.62 -28.80 -35.80
N GLY A 461 -40.79 -27.88 -36.31
CA GLY A 461 -40.05 -26.91 -35.49
C GLY A 461 -40.95 -25.94 -34.73
N LEU A 462 -41.99 -25.41 -35.38
CA LEU A 462 -42.94 -24.48 -34.76
C LEU A 462 -43.87 -25.17 -33.75
N LEU A 463 -44.30 -26.42 -34.01
CA LEU A 463 -45.04 -27.22 -33.03
C LEU A 463 -44.24 -27.40 -31.72
N TYR A 464 -42.95 -27.73 -31.83
CA TYR A 464 -42.06 -27.84 -30.67
C TYR A 464 -41.89 -26.51 -29.92
N LEU A 465 -41.84 -25.37 -30.63
CA LEU A 465 -41.75 -24.03 -30.03
C LEU A 465 -43.04 -23.59 -29.33
N HIS A 466 -44.20 -23.95 -29.87
CA HIS A 466 -45.50 -23.47 -29.39
C HIS A 466 -46.10 -24.36 -28.30
N GLU A 467 -45.89 -25.68 -28.37
CA GLU A 467 -46.64 -26.65 -27.57
C GLU A 467 -45.75 -27.64 -26.79
N ASP A 468 -44.72 -28.23 -27.40
CA ASP A 468 -44.00 -29.36 -26.80
C ASP A 468 -42.78 -28.98 -25.91
N TRP A 469 -42.44 -27.69 -25.77
CA TRP A 469 -41.36 -27.20 -24.90
C TRP A 469 -41.86 -26.66 -23.54
N GLU A 470 -40.96 -26.56 -22.56
CA GLU A 470 -41.20 -26.05 -21.18
C GLU A 470 -41.93 -24.69 -21.14
N LYS A 471 -41.69 -23.83 -22.14
CA LYS A 471 -42.30 -22.50 -22.27
C LYS A 471 -42.71 -22.27 -23.73
N VAL A 472 -43.79 -21.52 -23.94
CA VAL A 472 -44.25 -21.11 -25.27
C VAL A 472 -43.26 -20.11 -25.86
N VAL A 473 -42.65 -20.42 -27.00
CA VAL A 473 -41.72 -19.54 -27.72
C VAL A 473 -42.38 -19.03 -29.00
N VAL A 474 -42.72 -17.75 -29.04
CA VAL A 474 -43.23 -17.08 -30.25
C VAL A 474 -42.04 -16.51 -31.02
N HIS A 475 -41.83 -16.96 -32.26
CA HIS A 475 -40.66 -16.67 -33.11
C HIS A 475 -40.68 -15.25 -33.69
N ARG A 476 -41.85 -14.82 -34.19
CA ARG A 476 -42.17 -13.48 -34.72
C ARG A 476 -41.49 -13.03 -36.01
N ASP A 477 -40.60 -13.83 -36.59
CA ASP A 477 -39.96 -13.55 -37.88
C ASP A 477 -39.76 -14.83 -38.72
N ILE A 478 -40.85 -15.56 -38.98
CA ILE A 478 -40.86 -16.76 -39.83
C ILE A 478 -40.94 -16.32 -41.30
N LYS A 479 -39.99 -16.78 -42.12
CA LYS A 479 -39.82 -16.45 -43.56
C LYS A 479 -38.73 -17.33 -44.19
N ALA A 480 -38.71 -17.54 -45.51
CA ALA A 480 -37.69 -18.42 -46.11
C ALA A 480 -36.23 -17.94 -45.91
N SER A 481 -35.97 -16.65 -45.73
CA SER A 481 -34.60 -16.17 -45.44
C SER A 481 -34.11 -16.49 -44.02
N ASN A 482 -35.01 -16.85 -43.10
CA ASN A 482 -34.69 -17.34 -41.75
C ASN A 482 -34.77 -18.88 -41.66
N VAL A 483 -35.11 -19.58 -42.75
CA VAL A 483 -35.03 -21.05 -42.85
C VAL A 483 -33.72 -21.40 -43.53
N LEU A 484 -32.83 -22.04 -42.78
CA LEU A 484 -31.52 -22.49 -43.25
C LEU A 484 -31.55 -23.97 -43.62
N LEU A 485 -30.69 -24.37 -44.55
CA LEU A 485 -30.57 -25.75 -45.04
C LEU A 485 -29.28 -26.39 -44.52
N ASP A 486 -29.42 -27.56 -43.87
CA ASP A 486 -28.28 -28.38 -43.47
C ASP A 486 -27.67 -29.15 -44.66
N ALA A 487 -26.64 -29.96 -44.41
CA ALA A 487 -25.91 -30.68 -45.46
C ALA A 487 -26.81 -31.66 -46.24
N GLU A 488 -27.80 -32.22 -45.57
CA GLU A 488 -28.80 -33.16 -46.08
C GLU A 488 -30.08 -32.44 -46.60
N MET A 489 -30.03 -31.11 -46.79
CA MET A 489 -31.09 -30.26 -47.32
C MET A 489 -32.37 -30.16 -46.47
N ASN A 490 -32.31 -30.47 -45.17
CA ASN A 490 -33.44 -30.29 -44.27
C ASN A 490 -33.61 -28.81 -43.89
N GLY A 491 -34.85 -28.34 -43.87
CA GLY A 491 -35.20 -27.01 -43.36
C GLY A 491 -35.04 -26.91 -41.85
N ARG A 492 -34.27 -25.92 -41.38
CA ARG A 492 -34.11 -25.55 -39.97
C ARG A 492 -34.42 -24.08 -39.75
N LEU A 493 -35.34 -23.77 -38.84
CA LEU A 493 -35.70 -22.40 -38.47
C LEU A 493 -34.60 -21.77 -37.60
N GLY A 494 -34.25 -20.51 -37.90
CA GLY A 494 -33.25 -19.72 -37.18
C GLY A 494 -33.60 -18.23 -37.09
N ASP A 495 -32.68 -17.45 -36.52
CA ASP A 495 -32.81 -16.02 -36.21
C ASP A 495 -33.93 -15.68 -35.19
N PHE A 496 -33.67 -16.05 -33.94
CA PHE A 496 -34.59 -15.88 -32.80
C PHE A 496 -34.46 -14.50 -32.15
N GLY A 497 -33.83 -13.50 -32.80
CA GLY A 497 -33.59 -12.17 -32.24
C GLY A 497 -34.87 -11.42 -31.83
N LEU A 498 -35.99 -11.64 -32.53
CA LEU A 498 -37.28 -11.02 -32.21
C LEU A 498 -38.16 -11.83 -31.23
N ALA A 499 -37.75 -13.06 -30.91
CA ALA A 499 -38.56 -14.05 -30.23
C ALA A 499 -38.95 -13.66 -28.78
N ARG A 500 -39.97 -14.37 -28.25
CA ARG A 500 -40.53 -14.15 -26.90
C ARG A 500 -40.91 -15.47 -26.24
N LEU A 501 -40.51 -15.63 -24.99
CA LEU A 501 -40.94 -16.74 -24.14
C LEU A 501 -42.12 -16.31 -23.27
N TYR A 502 -43.08 -17.20 -23.08
CA TYR A 502 -44.22 -17.06 -22.18
C TYR A 502 -44.43 -18.38 -21.42
N ASP A 503 -44.89 -18.32 -20.18
CA ASP A 503 -45.30 -19.52 -19.45
C ASP A 503 -46.63 -20.05 -19.98
N HIS A 504 -46.80 -21.37 -20.05
CA HIS A 504 -48.02 -22.00 -20.57
C HIS A 504 -49.28 -21.47 -19.87
N GLY A 505 -50.25 -20.99 -20.65
CA GLY A 505 -51.47 -20.34 -20.15
C GLY A 505 -51.36 -18.84 -19.88
N SER A 506 -50.23 -18.18 -20.14
CA SER A 506 -50.07 -16.73 -19.97
C SER A 506 -50.72 -15.91 -21.09
N ASP A 507 -51.40 -14.82 -20.74
CA ASP A 507 -51.96 -13.87 -21.71
C ASP A 507 -50.89 -13.13 -22.53
N PRO A 508 -51.03 -13.05 -23.88
CA PRO A 508 -50.05 -12.39 -24.75
C PRO A 508 -50.06 -10.86 -24.57
N GLN A 509 -49.04 -10.38 -23.85
CA GLN A 509 -48.83 -8.96 -23.55
C GLN A 509 -48.60 -8.10 -24.80
N THR A 510 -48.96 -6.80 -24.70
CA THR A 510 -48.66 -5.83 -25.75
C THR A 510 -47.16 -5.63 -25.92
N THR A 511 -46.73 -5.51 -27.17
CA THR A 511 -45.32 -5.51 -27.57
C THR A 511 -45.12 -4.57 -28.76
N ARG A 512 -43.86 -4.21 -29.03
CA ARG A 512 -43.54 -3.41 -30.22
C ARG A 512 -43.87 -4.23 -31.47
N VAL A 513 -44.56 -3.63 -32.44
CA VAL A 513 -44.73 -4.22 -33.79
C VAL A 513 -43.34 -4.34 -34.42
N VAL A 514 -42.91 -5.58 -34.63
CA VAL A 514 -41.67 -6.00 -35.30
C VAL A 514 -41.91 -7.36 -35.96
N GLY A 515 -41.23 -7.59 -37.07
CA GLY A 515 -41.41 -8.73 -37.99
C GLY A 515 -41.23 -8.25 -39.44
N THR A 516 -41.05 -9.16 -40.39
CA THR A 516 -40.86 -8.82 -41.80
C THR A 516 -42.19 -8.50 -42.50
N MET A 517 -42.29 -7.35 -43.17
CA MET A 517 -43.51 -6.97 -43.90
C MET A 517 -43.82 -7.99 -45.01
N GLY A 518 -45.11 -8.35 -45.14
CA GLY A 518 -45.56 -9.55 -45.86
C GLY A 518 -45.97 -10.69 -44.92
N TYR A 519 -45.27 -10.85 -43.79
CA TYR A 519 -45.49 -11.92 -42.80
C TYR A 519 -46.17 -11.44 -41.51
N VAL A 520 -46.31 -10.12 -41.31
CA VAL A 520 -46.91 -9.57 -40.08
C VAL A 520 -48.43 -9.75 -40.11
N ALA A 521 -48.95 -10.53 -39.16
CA ALA A 521 -50.39 -10.77 -38.99
C ALA A 521 -51.19 -9.46 -38.76
N PRO A 522 -52.43 -9.33 -39.28
CA PRO A 522 -53.22 -8.10 -39.17
C PRO A 522 -53.46 -7.62 -37.74
N GLU A 523 -53.67 -8.54 -36.80
CA GLU A 523 -53.85 -8.20 -35.38
C GLU A 523 -52.55 -7.80 -34.68
N LEU A 524 -51.39 -8.30 -35.12
CA LEU A 524 -50.09 -7.85 -34.64
C LEU A 524 -49.82 -6.41 -35.13
N ALA A 525 -50.13 -6.10 -36.39
CA ALA A 525 -50.01 -4.75 -36.94
C ALA A 525 -50.97 -3.75 -36.26
N ARG A 526 -52.24 -4.15 -36.05
CA ARG A 526 -53.30 -3.27 -35.52
C ARG A 526 -53.28 -3.12 -33.99
N MET A 527 -52.96 -4.18 -33.25
CA MET A 527 -53.10 -4.22 -31.77
C MET A 527 -51.77 -4.37 -31.03
N GLY A 528 -50.66 -4.62 -31.73
CA GLY A 528 -49.36 -4.82 -31.10
C GLY A 528 -49.30 -6.04 -30.18
N ARG A 529 -50.14 -7.06 -30.37
CA ARG A 529 -50.12 -8.31 -29.60
C ARG A 529 -49.53 -9.42 -30.45
N ALA A 530 -48.47 -10.07 -29.95
CA ALA A 530 -47.86 -11.24 -30.57
C ALA A 530 -48.28 -12.51 -29.83
N SER A 531 -48.58 -13.57 -30.56
CA SER A 531 -49.01 -14.88 -30.03
C SER A 531 -48.62 -16.01 -30.98
N VAL A 532 -48.81 -17.27 -30.56
CA VAL A 532 -48.62 -18.43 -31.44
C VAL A 532 -49.42 -18.33 -32.75
N LEU A 533 -50.61 -17.72 -32.73
CA LEU A 533 -51.43 -17.50 -33.93
C LEU A 533 -50.85 -16.45 -34.88
N THR A 534 -50.00 -15.53 -34.40
CA THR A 534 -49.26 -14.59 -35.26
C THR A 534 -48.08 -15.27 -35.97
N ASP A 535 -47.50 -16.30 -35.36
CA ASP A 535 -46.52 -17.18 -36.01
C ASP A 535 -47.19 -18.10 -37.04
N VAL A 536 -48.38 -18.66 -36.74
CA VAL A 536 -49.17 -19.45 -37.70
C VAL A 536 -49.48 -18.65 -38.97
N PHE A 537 -49.81 -17.36 -38.85
CA PHE A 537 -50.01 -16.49 -40.00
C PHE A 537 -48.73 -16.36 -40.86
N ALA A 538 -47.59 -16.09 -40.24
CA ALA A 538 -46.31 -15.99 -40.93
C ALA A 538 -45.89 -17.34 -41.57
N PHE A 539 -46.21 -18.46 -40.93
CA PHE A 539 -46.06 -19.81 -41.48
C PHE A 539 -46.98 -20.06 -42.68
N GLY A 540 -48.23 -19.58 -42.65
CA GLY A 540 -49.14 -19.63 -43.80
C GLY A 540 -48.60 -18.87 -45.02
N VAL A 541 -48.08 -17.66 -44.80
CA VAL A 541 -47.40 -16.87 -45.84
C VAL A 541 -46.16 -17.61 -46.39
N PHE A 542 -45.38 -18.25 -45.52
CA PHE A 542 -44.23 -19.08 -45.89
C PHE A 542 -44.63 -20.31 -46.74
N LEU A 543 -45.76 -20.97 -46.45
CA LEU A 543 -46.31 -22.04 -47.29
C LEU A 543 -46.58 -21.57 -48.71
N LEU A 544 -47.19 -20.38 -48.86
CA LEU A 544 -47.44 -19.78 -50.16
C LEU A 544 -46.14 -19.36 -50.86
N GLU A 545 -45.17 -18.78 -50.14
CA GLU A 545 -43.84 -18.42 -50.69
C GLU A 545 -43.12 -19.65 -51.27
N VAL A 546 -43.06 -20.76 -50.53
CA VAL A 546 -42.38 -21.99 -50.95
C VAL A 546 -43.10 -22.68 -52.11
N THR A 547 -44.43 -22.72 -52.09
CA THR A 547 -45.26 -23.42 -53.09
C THR A 547 -45.34 -22.65 -54.40
N CYS A 548 -45.52 -21.33 -54.33
CA CYS A 548 -45.58 -20.46 -55.50
C CYS A 548 -44.19 -20.09 -56.06
N GLY A 549 -43.13 -20.18 -55.23
CA GLY A 549 -41.79 -19.71 -55.60
C GLY A 549 -41.71 -18.19 -55.80
N ARG A 550 -42.64 -17.45 -55.19
CA ARG A 550 -42.88 -16.01 -55.34
C ARG A 550 -42.66 -15.28 -54.03
N ARG A 551 -42.31 -14.00 -54.07
CA ARG A 551 -42.14 -13.20 -52.85
C ARG A 551 -43.52 -12.88 -52.23
N PRO A 552 -43.65 -12.79 -50.89
CA PRO A 552 -44.93 -12.43 -50.24
C PRO A 552 -45.48 -11.06 -50.62
N ILE A 553 -44.61 -10.17 -51.10
CA ILE A 553 -44.93 -8.87 -51.66
C ILE A 553 -44.21 -8.78 -53.01
N GLU A 554 -44.96 -8.60 -54.09
CA GLU A 554 -44.43 -8.33 -55.42
C GLU A 554 -44.94 -6.95 -55.89
N GLN A 555 -44.06 -6.14 -56.49
CA GLN A 555 -44.44 -4.89 -57.13
C GLN A 555 -45.01 -5.21 -58.51
N SER A 556 -46.19 -4.70 -58.82
CA SER A 556 -46.75 -4.77 -60.17
C SER A 556 -46.16 -3.65 -61.02
N GLU A 557 -45.77 -3.94 -62.26
CA GLU A 557 -45.39 -2.92 -63.24
C GLU A 557 -46.64 -2.19 -63.80
N GLU A 558 -47.84 -2.74 -63.58
CA GLU A 558 -49.11 -2.21 -64.09
C GLU A 558 -49.98 -1.53 -63.02
N GLN A 559 -49.63 -1.63 -61.73
CA GLN A 559 -50.43 -1.10 -60.63
C GLN A 559 -49.54 -0.42 -59.58
N ASP A 560 -49.89 0.81 -59.20
CA ASP A 560 -49.17 1.69 -58.26
C ASP A 560 -49.20 1.20 -56.78
N CYS A 561 -49.72 -0.01 -56.55
CA CYS A 561 -49.87 -0.66 -55.26
C CYS A 561 -49.18 -2.03 -55.27
N PRO A 562 -48.42 -2.40 -54.23
CA PRO A 562 -47.82 -3.73 -54.12
C PRO A 562 -48.89 -4.81 -53.89
N ILE A 563 -48.75 -5.95 -54.57
CA ILE A 563 -49.67 -7.08 -54.45
C ILE A 563 -49.15 -8.05 -53.38
N MET A 564 -50.04 -8.44 -52.46
CA MET A 564 -49.76 -9.45 -51.43
C MET A 564 -50.03 -10.85 -52.00
N LEU A 565 -49.10 -11.79 -51.77
CA LEU A 565 -49.23 -13.17 -52.27
C LEU A 565 -50.47 -13.89 -51.72
N VAL A 566 -50.87 -13.59 -50.48
CA VAL A 566 -52.08 -14.15 -49.84
C VAL A 566 -53.34 -13.77 -50.63
N ASP A 567 -53.52 -12.49 -50.95
CA ASP A 567 -54.69 -11.99 -51.66
C ASP A 567 -54.76 -12.54 -53.09
N TRP A 568 -53.60 -12.72 -53.74
CA TRP A 568 -53.51 -13.29 -55.08
C TRP A 568 -53.87 -14.78 -55.09
N VAL A 569 -53.34 -15.59 -54.15
CA VAL A 569 -53.72 -17.01 -54.02
C VAL A 569 -55.21 -17.13 -53.63
N LEU A 570 -55.75 -16.22 -52.81
CA LEU A 570 -57.18 -16.17 -52.48
C LEU A 570 -58.06 -15.86 -53.70
N MET A 571 -57.61 -15.00 -54.62
CA MET A 571 -58.28 -14.77 -55.89
C MET A 571 -58.28 -16.03 -56.78
N HIS A 572 -57.15 -16.73 -56.89
CA HIS A 572 -57.08 -17.99 -57.63
C HIS A 572 -57.93 -19.10 -57.00
N TRP A 573 -58.01 -19.18 -55.68
CA TRP A 573 -58.96 -20.07 -54.97
C TRP A 573 -60.41 -19.76 -55.37
N ARG A 574 -60.83 -18.49 -55.28
CA ARG A 574 -62.19 -18.05 -55.64
C ARG A 574 -62.54 -18.27 -57.12
N ASN A 575 -61.54 -18.28 -58.00
CA ASN A 575 -61.69 -18.54 -59.44
C ASN A 575 -61.55 -20.03 -59.82
N GLY A 576 -61.29 -20.93 -58.88
CA GLY A 576 -61.06 -22.35 -59.14
C GLY A 576 -59.71 -22.68 -59.81
N SER A 577 -58.80 -21.71 -59.92
CA SER A 577 -57.52 -21.78 -60.65
C SER A 577 -56.30 -21.87 -59.71
N LEU A 578 -56.46 -22.57 -58.58
CA LEU A 578 -55.45 -22.64 -57.51
C LEU A 578 -54.11 -23.23 -57.99
N THR A 579 -54.14 -24.24 -58.84
CA THR A 579 -52.94 -24.91 -59.38
C THR A 579 -52.04 -24.00 -60.21
N ASP A 580 -52.60 -22.94 -60.81
CA ASP A 580 -51.84 -21.98 -61.64
C ASP A 580 -50.85 -21.13 -60.83
N MET A 581 -51.01 -21.12 -59.50
CA MET A 581 -50.13 -20.43 -58.56
C MET A 581 -48.88 -21.24 -58.20
N VAL A 582 -48.85 -22.55 -58.44
CA VAL A 582 -47.67 -23.40 -58.18
C VAL A 582 -46.48 -22.92 -59.02
N ASP A 583 -45.27 -22.97 -58.45
CA ASP A 583 -44.05 -22.49 -59.09
C ASP A 583 -43.81 -23.11 -60.47
N LYS A 584 -43.98 -22.30 -61.52
CA LYS A 584 -43.86 -22.71 -62.92
C LYS A 584 -42.48 -23.30 -63.28
N ARG A 585 -41.45 -23.08 -62.45
CA ARG A 585 -40.11 -23.69 -62.61
C ARG A 585 -40.07 -25.17 -62.22
N LEU A 586 -41.11 -25.70 -61.57
CA LEU A 586 -41.31 -27.13 -61.31
C LEU A 586 -41.79 -27.91 -62.56
N GLN A 587 -42.19 -27.23 -63.65
CA GLN A 587 -42.51 -27.86 -64.94
C GLN A 587 -43.56 -29.00 -64.89
N ASN A 588 -44.50 -28.91 -63.94
CA ASN A 588 -45.51 -29.93 -63.60
C ASN A 588 -44.96 -31.22 -62.94
N ASP A 589 -43.70 -31.24 -62.54
CA ASP A 589 -43.11 -32.28 -61.67
C ASP A 589 -43.38 -31.95 -60.19
N TYR A 590 -44.64 -32.12 -59.78
CA TYR A 590 -45.10 -31.97 -58.40
C TYR A 590 -46.30 -32.86 -58.10
N ASN A 591 -46.50 -33.21 -56.83
CA ASN A 591 -47.71 -33.90 -56.39
C ASN A 591 -48.85 -32.89 -56.27
N ALA A 592 -49.86 -33.02 -57.14
CA ALA A 592 -50.98 -32.07 -57.22
C ALA A 592 -51.80 -32.01 -55.91
N ASP A 593 -52.00 -33.13 -55.22
CA ASP A 593 -52.76 -33.17 -53.97
C ASP A 593 -52.00 -32.47 -52.83
N GLU A 594 -50.70 -32.72 -52.71
CA GLU A 594 -49.83 -32.05 -51.73
C GLU A 594 -49.69 -30.55 -52.00
N ALA A 595 -49.57 -30.14 -53.27
CA ALA A 595 -49.48 -28.73 -53.64
C ALA A 595 -50.82 -28.00 -53.42
N CYS A 596 -51.95 -28.64 -53.75
CA CYS A 596 -53.28 -28.13 -53.48
C CYS A 596 -53.51 -27.99 -51.96
N LEU A 597 -53.13 -29.01 -51.17
CA LEU A 597 -53.14 -28.97 -49.71
C LEU A 597 -52.27 -27.83 -49.15
N ALA A 598 -51.04 -27.66 -49.65
CA ALA A 598 -50.13 -26.60 -49.20
C ALA A 598 -50.69 -25.19 -49.45
N LEU A 599 -51.36 -24.96 -50.58
CA LEU A 599 -52.01 -23.68 -50.89
C LEU A 599 -53.27 -23.45 -50.04
N LYS A 600 -54.14 -24.46 -49.89
CA LYS A 600 -55.33 -24.43 -49.01
C LYS A 600 -54.95 -24.16 -47.55
N LEU A 601 -53.97 -24.91 -47.03
CA LEU A 601 -53.47 -24.78 -45.66
C LEU A 601 -52.72 -23.45 -45.46
N GLY A 602 -52.02 -22.97 -46.48
CA GLY A 602 -51.41 -21.64 -46.51
C GLY A 602 -52.46 -20.54 -46.28
N LEU A 603 -53.54 -20.53 -47.08
CA LEU A 603 -54.67 -19.60 -46.93
C LEU A 603 -55.36 -19.70 -45.56
N LEU A 604 -55.58 -20.90 -45.05
CA LEU A 604 -56.19 -21.13 -43.74
C LEU A 604 -55.30 -20.61 -42.59
N CYS A 605 -53.99 -20.83 -42.68
CA CYS A 605 -53.02 -20.33 -41.71
C CYS A 605 -52.87 -18.80 -41.81
N SER A 606 -52.87 -18.23 -43.01
CA SER A 606 -52.82 -16.77 -43.24
C SER A 606 -54.18 -16.07 -43.15
N HIS A 607 -55.17 -16.65 -42.47
CA HIS A 607 -56.50 -16.07 -42.37
C HIS A 607 -56.51 -14.75 -41.56
N SER A 608 -57.36 -13.79 -41.93
CA SER A 608 -57.40 -12.46 -41.31
C SER A 608 -57.83 -12.51 -39.84
N LEU A 609 -58.90 -13.25 -39.53
CA LEU A 609 -59.30 -13.57 -38.16
C LEU A 609 -58.38 -14.66 -37.58
N SER A 610 -57.67 -14.33 -36.50
CA SER A 610 -56.74 -15.26 -35.82
C SER A 610 -57.43 -16.48 -35.23
N SER A 611 -58.67 -16.35 -34.76
CA SER A 611 -59.48 -17.45 -34.19
C SER A 611 -59.92 -18.50 -35.19
N ALA A 612 -59.76 -18.28 -36.50
CA ALA A 612 -60.04 -19.26 -37.55
C ALA A 612 -58.78 -20.01 -38.01
N ARG A 613 -57.59 -19.64 -37.51
CA ARG A 613 -56.33 -20.30 -37.84
C ARG A 613 -56.14 -21.57 -36.98
N PRO A 614 -55.64 -22.68 -37.54
CA PRO A 614 -55.31 -23.88 -36.78
C PRO A 614 -54.13 -23.65 -35.81
N ASN A 615 -53.99 -24.52 -34.81
CA ASN A 615 -52.73 -24.64 -34.07
C ASN A 615 -51.70 -25.47 -34.86
N MET A 616 -50.43 -25.43 -34.43
CA MET A 616 -49.36 -26.12 -35.16
C MET A 616 -49.51 -27.65 -35.14
N ARG A 617 -50.20 -28.23 -34.14
CA ARG A 617 -50.50 -29.67 -34.10
C ARG A 617 -51.49 -30.09 -35.18
N GLN A 618 -52.54 -29.30 -35.41
CA GLN A 618 -53.49 -29.48 -36.50
C GLN A 618 -52.81 -29.30 -37.86
N VAL A 619 -51.95 -28.28 -38.01
CA VAL A 619 -51.13 -28.08 -39.22
C VAL A 619 -50.28 -29.32 -39.54
N MET A 620 -49.60 -29.90 -38.54
CA MET A 620 -48.83 -31.14 -38.71
C MET A 620 -49.74 -32.32 -39.09
N GLN A 621 -50.90 -32.48 -38.45
CA GLN A 621 -51.86 -33.55 -38.76
C GLN A 621 -52.38 -33.49 -40.20
N PHE A 622 -52.61 -32.29 -40.75
CA PHE A 622 -52.95 -32.11 -42.16
C PHE A 622 -51.78 -32.45 -43.07
N LEU A 623 -50.57 -31.90 -42.82
CA LEU A 623 -49.39 -32.14 -43.66
C LEU A 623 -48.98 -33.62 -43.70
N GLU A 624 -49.17 -34.37 -42.62
CA GLU A 624 -48.92 -35.81 -42.55
C GLU A 624 -50.04 -36.68 -43.15
N ASN A 625 -51.14 -36.07 -43.63
CA ASN A 625 -52.36 -36.75 -44.09
C ASN A 625 -53.03 -37.64 -43.01
N ASN A 626 -52.79 -37.34 -41.72
CA ASN A 626 -53.41 -38.07 -40.59
C ASN A 626 -54.90 -37.71 -40.41
N ILE A 627 -55.33 -36.55 -40.90
CA ILE A 627 -56.70 -36.05 -40.84
C ILE A 627 -57.04 -35.43 -42.21
N LEU A 628 -58.25 -35.67 -42.71
CA LEU A 628 -58.74 -35.06 -43.95
C LEU A 628 -58.83 -33.53 -43.80
N PHE A 629 -58.33 -32.78 -44.79
CA PHE A 629 -58.42 -31.33 -44.79
C PHE A 629 -59.88 -30.86 -44.96
N PRO A 630 -60.40 -29.93 -44.14
CA PRO A 630 -61.82 -29.59 -44.10
C PRO A 630 -62.19 -28.57 -45.19
N ASP A 631 -62.27 -29.02 -46.44
CA ASP A 631 -62.53 -28.17 -47.61
C ASP A 631 -63.84 -27.36 -47.53
N GLU A 632 -64.93 -27.96 -47.04
CA GLU A 632 -66.22 -27.28 -46.86
C GLU A 632 -66.11 -26.13 -45.85
N MET A 633 -65.45 -26.37 -44.71
CA MET A 633 -65.20 -25.37 -43.68
C MET A 633 -64.27 -24.25 -44.17
N LEU A 634 -63.29 -24.56 -45.02
CA LEU A 634 -62.45 -23.55 -45.67
C LEU A 634 -63.29 -22.65 -46.59
N ALA A 635 -64.23 -23.22 -47.34
CA ALA A 635 -65.13 -22.46 -48.20
C ALA A 635 -66.06 -21.54 -47.40
N GLU A 636 -66.64 -22.01 -46.29
CA GLU A 636 -67.41 -21.17 -45.35
C GLU A 636 -66.57 -20.02 -44.79
N ILE A 637 -65.40 -20.32 -44.20
CA ILE A 637 -64.50 -19.33 -43.60
C ILE A 637 -64.07 -18.25 -44.61
N LEU A 638 -63.68 -18.64 -45.83
CA LEU A 638 -63.20 -17.69 -46.86
C LEU A 638 -64.32 -16.95 -47.62
N SER A 639 -65.59 -17.35 -47.44
CA SER A 639 -66.76 -16.67 -48.05
C SER A 639 -67.37 -15.59 -47.18
N HIS A 640 -67.24 -15.66 -45.85
CA HIS A 640 -67.71 -14.61 -44.93
C HIS A 640 -66.76 -13.40 -44.82
N GLY A 641 -65.61 -13.41 -45.50
CA GLY A 641 -64.70 -12.27 -45.62
C GLY A 641 -65.17 -11.21 -46.63
N GLY A 642 -66.04 -10.30 -46.20
CA GLY A 642 -66.48 -9.12 -46.95
C GLY A 642 -65.42 -7.99 -46.99
N PRO A 643 -65.47 -7.09 -48.00
CA PRO A 643 -64.41 -6.10 -48.24
C PRO A 643 -64.55 -4.83 -47.38
N GLU A 644 -63.87 -4.76 -46.24
CA GLU A 644 -63.50 -3.48 -45.65
C GLU A 644 -62.33 -2.88 -46.45
N HIS A 645 -62.57 -1.78 -47.17
CA HIS A 645 -61.52 -1.05 -47.88
C HIS A 645 -60.52 -0.45 -46.89
N ILE A 646 -59.34 -1.06 -46.78
CA ILE A 646 -58.21 -0.50 -46.02
C ILE A 646 -57.67 0.71 -46.78
N ILE A 647 -58.13 1.90 -46.41
CA ILE A 647 -57.52 3.16 -46.84
C ILE A 647 -56.14 3.24 -46.19
N VAL A 648 -55.09 3.02 -46.99
CA VAL A 648 -53.72 3.32 -46.59
C VAL A 648 -53.56 4.83 -46.50
N SER A 649 -53.76 5.38 -45.31
CA SER A 649 -53.47 6.79 -45.04
C SER A 649 -51.97 7.02 -45.19
N SER A 650 -51.62 8.03 -45.99
CA SER A 650 -50.24 8.36 -46.30
C SER A 650 -49.46 8.75 -45.03
N PRO A 651 -48.15 8.41 -44.95
CA PRO A 651 -47.33 8.86 -43.84
C PRO A 651 -47.28 10.40 -43.83
N PRO A 652 -47.29 11.05 -42.65
CA PRO A 652 -47.27 12.51 -42.57
C PRO A 652 -45.99 13.06 -43.22
N PRO A 653 -46.06 14.22 -43.90
CA PRO A 653 -44.92 14.77 -44.64
C PRO A 653 -43.75 15.06 -43.70
N ALA A 654 -42.53 14.84 -44.20
CA ALA A 654 -41.30 15.07 -43.46
C ALA A 654 -41.16 16.55 -43.07
N MET A 655 -41.46 16.89 -41.81
CA MET A 655 -41.22 18.24 -41.31
C MET A 655 -39.72 18.57 -41.37
N SER A 656 -39.48 19.78 -41.83
CA SER A 656 -38.19 20.40 -42.11
C SER A 656 -37.15 20.24 -41.00
N ARG A 657 -35.88 20.29 -41.42
CA ARG A 657 -34.68 20.33 -40.56
C ARG A 657 -34.84 21.25 -39.34
N VAL A 658 -35.16 20.67 -38.19
CA VAL A 658 -34.83 21.30 -36.90
C VAL A 658 -33.32 21.14 -36.72
N ASN A 659 -32.61 22.24 -36.45
CA ASN A 659 -31.16 22.20 -36.25
C ASN A 659 -30.79 21.24 -35.13
N ARG A 660 -29.74 20.43 -35.35
CA ARG A 660 -29.14 19.63 -34.29
C ARG A 660 -28.75 20.57 -33.14
N PRO A 661 -29.16 20.34 -31.88
CA PRO A 661 -28.28 20.69 -30.79
C PRO A 661 -26.99 19.89 -31.05
N CYS A 662 -25.88 20.59 -31.25
CA CYS A 662 -24.60 19.90 -31.36
C CYS A 662 -24.41 19.11 -30.06
N PHE A 663 -24.24 17.78 -30.14
CA PHE A 663 -23.89 16.99 -28.96
C PHE A 663 -22.40 17.13 -28.60
N PHE A 664 -21.62 17.78 -29.47
CA PHE A 664 -20.23 18.13 -29.22
C PHE A 664 -20.03 18.96 -27.93
N PRO A 665 -20.74 20.09 -27.68
CA PRO A 665 -20.67 20.79 -26.40
C PRO A 665 -21.20 20.00 -25.21
N ILE A 666 -22.09 19.00 -25.36
CA ILE A 666 -22.52 18.17 -24.22
C ILE A 666 -21.45 17.12 -23.89
N LEU A 667 -20.87 16.46 -24.90
CA LEU A 667 -19.75 15.54 -24.68
C LEU A 667 -18.49 16.30 -24.21
N VAL A 668 -18.23 17.50 -24.74
CA VAL A 668 -17.17 18.39 -24.28
C VAL A 668 -17.47 18.97 -22.90
N LEU A 669 -18.73 19.27 -22.53
CA LEU A 669 -19.07 19.68 -21.17
C LEU A 669 -18.95 18.51 -20.19
N ILE A 670 -19.30 17.28 -20.58
CA ILE A 670 -19.08 16.08 -19.76
C ILE A 670 -17.58 15.76 -19.65
N ILE A 671 -16.81 15.93 -20.73
CA ILE A 671 -15.34 15.80 -20.70
C ILE A 671 -14.71 16.94 -19.90
N ILE A 672 -15.23 18.17 -19.93
CA ILE A 672 -14.79 19.29 -19.10
C ILE A 672 -15.20 19.06 -17.64
N ILE A 673 -16.38 18.52 -17.34
CA ILE A 673 -16.79 18.16 -15.98
C ILE A 673 -15.96 16.99 -15.47
N ILE A 674 -15.64 16.00 -16.30
CA ILE A 674 -14.74 14.90 -15.95
C ILE A 674 -13.29 15.40 -15.83
N ILE A 675 -12.83 16.35 -16.65
CA ILE A 675 -11.52 16.99 -16.50
C ILE A 675 -11.49 17.93 -15.29
N ILE A 676 -12.60 18.58 -14.91
CA ILE A 676 -12.71 19.40 -13.71
C ILE A 676 -12.81 18.52 -12.47
N ILE A 677 -13.52 17.40 -12.50
CA ILE A 677 -13.59 16.41 -11.40
C ILE A 677 -12.25 15.68 -11.27
N ILE A 678 -11.61 15.29 -12.38
CA ILE A 678 -10.26 14.73 -12.36
C ILE A 678 -9.24 15.80 -11.97
N SER A 679 -9.40 17.08 -12.36
CA SER A 679 -8.52 18.16 -11.90
C SER A 679 -8.77 18.51 -10.44
N LEU A 680 -9.99 18.47 -9.91
CA LEU A 680 -10.26 18.59 -8.48
C LEU A 680 -9.70 17.37 -7.74
N LEU A 681 -9.85 16.16 -8.27
CA LEU A 681 -9.30 14.95 -7.67
C LEU A 681 -7.77 14.93 -7.74
N VAL A 682 -7.16 15.48 -8.80
CA VAL A 682 -5.72 15.68 -8.96
C VAL A 682 -5.23 16.87 -8.14
N ILE A 683 -6.04 17.90 -7.88
CA ILE A 683 -5.75 19.00 -6.95
C ILE A 683 -5.88 18.51 -5.50
N VAL A 684 -6.79 17.57 -5.21
CA VAL A 684 -6.90 16.89 -3.90
C VAL A 684 -5.74 15.90 -3.71
N LEU A 685 -5.36 15.15 -4.75
CA LEU A 685 -4.19 14.26 -4.69
C LEU A 685 -2.86 15.03 -4.74
N LEU A 686 -2.81 16.22 -5.35
CA LEU A 686 -1.69 17.15 -5.20
C LEU A 686 -1.73 17.84 -3.85
N SER A 687 -2.87 18.22 -3.25
CA SER A 687 -2.87 18.77 -1.88
C SER A 687 -2.52 17.73 -0.81
N CYS A 688 -2.53 16.44 -1.16
CA CYS A 688 -1.86 15.38 -0.40
C CYS A 688 -0.33 15.28 -0.60
N PHE A 689 0.28 15.99 -1.57
CA PHE A 689 1.72 15.86 -1.92
C PHE A 689 2.48 17.16 -2.22
N THR A 690 1.80 18.30 -2.37
CA THR A 690 2.35 19.66 -2.38
C THR A 690 1.90 20.34 -1.11
N THR A 691 2.83 20.45 -0.16
CA THR A 691 2.83 21.31 1.04
C THR A 691 1.57 22.16 1.25
N ALA A 692 0.79 21.83 2.28
CA ALA A 692 -0.37 22.62 2.72
C ALA A 692 0.06 23.97 3.33
N THR A 693 0.49 24.90 2.50
CA THR A 693 0.61 26.33 2.83
C THR A 693 -0.70 27.04 2.49
N ASP A 694 -1.77 26.68 3.20
CA ASP A 694 -2.95 27.54 3.33
C ASP A 694 -3.17 27.85 4.81
N ASN A 695 -3.54 29.09 5.11
CA ASN A 695 -3.22 29.72 6.39
C ASN A 695 -4.40 29.75 7.37
N GLY A 696 -4.35 28.86 8.37
CA GLY A 696 -4.61 29.25 9.76
C GLY A 696 -6.02 29.74 10.12
N GLN A 697 -7.08 29.03 9.71
CA GLN A 697 -8.45 29.30 10.18
C GLN A 697 -8.99 28.33 11.25
N PHE A 698 -8.42 27.14 11.44
CA PHE A 698 -8.94 26.15 12.43
C PHE A 698 -8.26 26.14 13.81
N LEU A 699 -7.19 26.92 14.01
CA LEU A 699 -6.38 26.91 15.25
C LEU A 699 -6.44 28.21 16.07
N ARG A 700 -7.26 29.19 15.69
CA ARG A 700 -7.57 30.36 16.53
C ARG A 700 -8.64 30.00 17.56
N GLY A 701 -8.24 29.32 18.64
CA GLY A 701 -9.16 28.92 19.70
C GLY A 701 -8.51 28.66 21.05
N LEU A 702 -7.42 27.88 21.11
CA LEU A 702 -6.85 27.46 22.40
C LEU A 702 -6.38 28.64 23.25
N THR A 703 -6.72 28.60 24.54
CA THR A 703 -6.15 29.47 25.57
C THR A 703 -4.88 28.81 26.10
N LEU A 704 -3.73 29.42 25.88
CA LEU A 704 -2.42 28.88 26.24
C LEU A 704 -1.88 29.58 27.51
N ASP A 705 -1.19 28.85 28.37
CA ASP A 705 -0.47 29.36 29.55
C ASP A 705 0.94 28.74 29.61
N GLY A 706 1.88 29.39 30.30
CA GLY A 706 3.26 28.96 30.44
C GLY A 706 4.02 28.88 29.11
N ALA A 707 4.72 27.76 28.90
CA ALA A 707 5.56 27.50 27.73
C ALA A 707 4.82 26.93 26.50
N ALA A 708 3.49 26.79 26.56
CA ALA A 708 2.74 26.14 25.48
C ALA A 708 2.62 27.02 24.23
N THR A 709 2.92 26.45 23.05
CA THR A 709 2.81 27.12 21.74
C THR A 709 2.19 26.23 20.68
N VAL A 710 1.73 26.81 19.57
CA VAL A 710 1.29 26.06 18.38
C VAL A 710 2.31 26.29 17.27
N LEU A 711 3.01 25.23 16.88
CA LEU A 711 4.09 25.25 15.91
C LEU A 711 3.57 25.38 14.46
N GLN A 712 4.46 25.76 13.55
CA GLN A 712 4.17 25.82 12.12
C GLN A 712 3.81 24.42 11.59
N GLY A 713 2.58 24.28 11.08
CA GLY A 713 1.98 22.98 10.75
C GLY A 713 0.86 22.55 11.71
N GLY A 714 0.65 23.26 12.82
CA GLY A 714 -0.49 23.09 13.71
C GLY A 714 -0.30 22.09 14.86
N LEU A 715 0.92 21.61 15.09
CA LEU A 715 1.26 20.79 16.25
C LEU A 715 1.26 21.66 17.52
N LEU A 716 0.62 21.17 18.58
CA LEU A 716 0.65 21.79 19.91
C LEU A 716 1.88 21.29 20.67
N GLU A 717 2.79 22.21 21.01
CA GLU A 717 3.96 21.95 21.84
C GLU A 717 3.70 22.51 23.24
N LEU A 718 3.71 21.65 24.27
CA LEU A 718 3.49 22.09 25.67
C LEU A 718 4.79 22.58 26.34
N THR A 719 5.94 22.02 25.95
CA THR A 719 7.27 22.44 26.41
C THR A 719 8.31 22.22 25.29
N ASN A 720 9.31 23.10 25.20
CA ASN A 720 10.37 23.07 24.18
C ASN A 720 11.70 22.41 24.62
N GLY A 721 11.68 21.63 25.71
CA GLY A 721 12.86 20.91 26.20
C GLY A 721 13.89 21.72 26.99
N THR A 722 13.71 23.03 27.18
CA THR A 722 14.46 23.78 28.21
C THR A 722 13.97 23.44 29.62
N GLY A 723 14.87 23.41 30.61
CA GLY A 723 14.59 22.82 31.92
C GLY A 723 13.58 23.60 32.78
N MET A 724 12.88 22.89 33.69
CA MET A 724 12.01 23.47 34.73
C MET A 724 10.82 24.31 34.19
N MET A 725 10.25 23.93 33.05
CA MET A 725 9.06 24.60 32.49
C MET A 725 7.74 23.86 32.79
N LYS A 726 6.65 24.60 32.66
CA LYS A 726 5.26 24.11 32.56
C LYS A 726 4.58 24.81 31.39
N GLY A 727 3.60 24.18 30.75
CA GLY A 727 2.79 24.80 29.72
C GLY A 727 1.44 24.11 29.58
N HIS A 728 0.39 24.88 29.34
CA HIS A 728 -0.99 24.42 29.35
C HIS A 728 -1.75 24.89 28.13
N ALA A 729 -2.75 24.12 27.71
CA ALA A 729 -3.64 24.48 26.61
C ALA A 729 -5.08 24.09 26.95
N PHE A 730 -5.96 25.09 26.96
CA PHE A 730 -7.37 24.93 27.32
C PHE A 730 -8.28 25.24 26.14
N HIS A 731 -9.40 24.52 26.06
CA HIS A 731 -10.51 24.89 25.18
C HIS A 731 -11.11 26.24 25.65
N PRO A 732 -11.34 27.23 24.76
CA PRO A 732 -11.70 28.60 25.16
C PRO A 732 -13.08 28.72 25.80
N ILE A 733 -13.97 27.75 25.54
CA ILE A 733 -15.34 27.73 26.06
C ILE A 733 -15.44 26.60 27.10
N PRO A 734 -15.67 26.91 28.40
CA PRO A 734 -15.82 25.90 29.43
C PRO A 734 -17.01 24.97 29.21
N PHE A 735 -16.82 23.67 29.47
CA PHE A 735 -17.88 22.67 29.31
C PHE A 735 -18.80 22.61 30.54
N CYS A 736 -20.11 22.67 30.31
CA CYS A 736 -21.13 22.63 31.37
C CYS A 736 -21.35 21.18 31.89
N LEU A 737 -20.44 20.68 32.72
CA LEU A 737 -20.44 19.29 33.20
C LEU A 737 -21.51 18.95 34.26
N ARG A 738 -22.14 19.94 34.92
CA ARG A 738 -23.35 19.72 35.75
C ARG A 738 -24.35 20.85 35.54
N LYS A 739 -25.65 20.59 35.75
CA LYS A 739 -26.73 21.60 35.60
C LYS A 739 -26.89 22.51 36.83
N SER A 740 -26.63 21.99 38.02
CA SER A 740 -26.80 22.69 39.30
C SER A 740 -25.92 22.04 40.39
N PRO A 741 -25.71 22.68 41.56
CA PRO A 741 -25.17 22.00 42.72
C PRO A 741 -26.00 20.75 43.07
N GLY A 742 -25.33 19.65 43.39
CA GLY A 742 -25.96 18.35 43.71
C GLY A 742 -26.50 17.55 42.52
N ALA A 743 -26.56 18.10 41.30
CA ALA A 743 -26.90 17.33 40.11
C ALA A 743 -25.74 16.43 39.66
N GLU A 744 -26.08 15.29 39.05
CA GLU A 744 -25.11 14.36 38.48
C GLU A 744 -24.17 15.03 37.47
N VAL A 745 -22.92 14.54 37.43
CA VAL A 745 -21.92 14.95 36.44
C VAL A 745 -22.23 14.26 35.12
N ARG A 746 -22.24 15.01 34.02
CA ARG A 746 -22.46 14.46 32.68
C ARG A 746 -21.29 13.56 32.30
N SER A 747 -21.60 12.37 31.79
CA SER A 747 -20.64 11.52 31.10
C SER A 747 -19.97 12.28 29.96
N PHE A 748 -18.65 12.12 29.83
CA PHE A 748 -17.87 12.61 28.70
C PHE A 748 -16.93 11.50 28.23
N SER A 749 -16.40 11.66 27.02
CA SER A 749 -15.29 10.88 26.49
C SER A 749 -14.34 11.87 25.83
N ALA A 750 -13.05 11.67 26.04
CA ALA A 750 -11.97 12.39 25.37
C ALA A 750 -11.04 11.35 24.77
N SER A 751 -10.45 11.66 23.62
CA SER A 751 -9.33 10.92 23.06
C SER A 751 -8.38 11.91 22.39
N PHE A 752 -7.08 11.64 22.47
CA PHE A 752 -6.04 12.53 21.96
C PHE A 752 -4.78 11.74 21.62
N VAL A 753 -4.01 12.29 20.67
CA VAL A 753 -2.72 11.73 20.26
C VAL A 753 -1.61 12.66 20.76
N PHE A 754 -0.60 12.09 21.42
CA PHE A 754 0.51 12.82 22.01
C PHE A 754 1.84 12.08 21.77
N VAL A 755 2.96 12.73 22.08
CA VAL A 755 4.28 12.11 22.10
C VAL A 755 5.14 12.82 23.14
N ILE A 756 5.77 12.08 24.05
CA ILE A 756 6.72 12.63 25.03
C ILE A 756 8.13 12.45 24.47
N VAL A 757 8.69 13.52 23.92
CA VAL A 757 10.05 13.53 23.35
C VAL A 757 11.04 13.97 24.41
N SER A 758 11.60 13.00 25.15
CA SER A 758 12.75 13.27 26.02
C SER A 758 13.99 13.58 25.19
N ALA A 759 14.77 14.57 25.62
CA ALA A 759 16.07 14.90 25.03
C ALA A 759 17.10 13.75 25.16
N TYR A 760 16.87 12.80 26.08
CA TYR A 760 17.75 11.67 26.35
C TYR A 760 16.98 10.35 26.27
N ARG A 761 17.42 9.46 25.38
CA ARG A 761 16.73 8.20 25.08
C ARG A 761 16.68 7.30 26.32
N GLY A 762 15.47 7.00 26.80
CA GLY A 762 15.26 6.16 27.99
C GLY A 762 15.38 6.89 29.34
N VAL A 763 15.55 8.22 29.33
CA VAL A 763 15.42 9.04 30.55
C VAL A 763 14.04 9.71 30.52
N GLY A 764 13.25 9.48 31.56
CA GLY A 764 11.97 10.15 31.73
C GLY A 764 12.11 11.63 32.06
N THR A 765 11.12 12.41 31.65
CA THR A 765 10.81 13.74 32.21
C THR A 765 9.57 13.62 33.08
N ASP A 766 9.21 14.69 33.80
CA ASP A 766 8.06 14.75 34.72
C ASP A 766 6.67 14.65 34.04
N GLY A 767 6.56 13.99 32.88
CA GLY A 767 5.28 13.63 32.26
C GLY A 767 4.45 14.79 31.68
N MET A 768 3.15 14.49 31.51
CA MET A 768 2.11 15.48 31.18
C MET A 768 0.73 15.01 31.69
N PRO A 769 -0.20 15.92 32.03
CA PRO A 769 -1.57 15.57 32.38
C PRO A 769 -2.59 15.99 31.31
N PHE A 770 -3.64 15.18 31.12
CA PHE A 770 -4.93 15.69 30.64
C PHE A 770 -5.72 16.21 31.84
N VAL A 771 -6.32 17.40 31.75
CA VAL A 771 -6.89 18.11 32.92
C VAL A 771 -8.30 18.66 32.68
N VAL A 772 -9.16 18.50 33.68
CA VAL A 772 -10.47 19.14 33.80
C VAL A 772 -10.46 20.00 35.07
N ALA A 773 -10.59 21.32 34.90
CA ALA A 773 -10.46 22.31 35.97
C ALA A 773 -11.52 23.42 35.85
N PRO A 774 -11.86 24.12 36.96
CA PRO A 774 -12.84 25.22 36.95
C PRO A 774 -12.29 26.55 36.38
N SER A 775 -11.01 26.60 36.01
CA SER A 775 -10.29 27.78 35.52
C SER A 775 -9.17 27.33 34.57
N SER A 776 -8.76 28.20 33.64
CA SER A 776 -7.58 28.02 32.78
C SER A 776 -6.31 28.70 33.32
N ASN A 777 -6.40 29.44 34.44
CA ASN A 777 -5.25 30.08 35.06
C ASN A 777 -4.50 29.07 35.96
N PHE A 778 -3.31 28.66 35.53
CA PHE A 778 -2.41 27.77 36.27
C PHE A 778 -1.10 28.49 36.65
N SER A 779 -1.08 29.82 36.68
CA SER A 779 0.11 30.60 37.03
C SER A 779 0.70 30.24 38.41
N ASP A 780 -0.13 29.88 39.40
CA ASP A 780 0.31 29.57 40.78
C ASP A 780 0.99 28.20 40.97
N THR A 781 1.08 27.36 39.94
CA THR A 781 1.60 25.98 40.04
C THR A 781 3.11 25.87 39.82
N ASN A 782 3.69 24.74 40.22
CA ASN A 782 5.09 24.42 40.01
C ASN A 782 5.31 23.62 38.71
N ALA A 783 6.50 23.75 38.13
CA ALA A 783 7.02 22.86 37.09
C ALA A 783 7.60 21.56 37.72
N ALA A 784 8.24 20.74 36.87
CA ALA A 784 8.80 19.43 37.24
C ALA A 784 7.75 18.54 37.92
N GLN A 785 8.10 17.88 39.03
CA GLN A 785 7.29 16.87 39.75
C GLN A 785 5.83 17.23 40.08
N HIS A 786 5.35 18.45 39.84
CA HIS A 786 3.97 18.86 40.08
C HIS A 786 3.07 18.85 38.84
N LEU A 787 3.54 18.31 37.71
CA LEU A 787 2.84 18.22 36.41
C LEU A 787 2.33 19.56 35.84
N GLY A 788 2.77 20.70 36.39
CA GLY A 788 2.12 21.99 36.14
C GLY A 788 0.72 22.14 36.77
N LEU A 789 0.22 21.16 37.51
CA LEU A 789 -1.15 21.15 38.09
C LEU A 789 -1.23 21.75 39.49
N PHE A 790 -0.19 21.57 40.31
CA PHE A 790 -0.20 21.90 41.73
C PHE A 790 1.06 22.65 42.17
N ASN A 791 1.10 23.08 43.43
CA ASN A 791 2.29 23.53 44.14
C ASN A 791 2.34 22.90 45.54
N TYR A 792 3.44 23.12 46.27
CA TYR A 792 3.68 22.59 47.63
C TYR A 792 2.58 22.93 48.67
N ILE A 793 1.71 23.90 48.40
CA ILE A 793 0.65 24.37 49.32
C ILE A 793 -0.74 23.86 48.89
N ASN A 794 -0.98 23.71 47.58
CA ASN A 794 -2.31 23.41 47.04
C ASN A 794 -2.51 21.94 46.59
N ASN A 795 -1.44 21.12 46.56
CA ASN A 795 -1.54 19.67 46.33
C ASN A 795 -2.45 19.02 47.41
N GLY A 796 -3.40 18.19 47.00
CA GLY A 796 -4.40 17.56 47.89
C GLY A 796 -5.55 18.47 48.33
N THR A 797 -5.61 19.73 47.88
CA THR A 797 -6.62 20.70 48.34
C THR A 797 -7.93 20.57 47.56
N MET A 798 -8.95 19.97 48.19
CA MET A 798 -10.27 19.69 47.57
C MET A 798 -10.96 20.91 46.93
N SER A 799 -10.71 22.13 47.39
CA SER A 799 -11.34 23.35 46.84
C SER A 799 -10.83 23.78 45.46
N LYS A 800 -9.70 23.22 44.98
CA LYS A 800 -9.21 23.46 43.60
C LYS A 800 -10.09 22.80 42.53
N HIS A 801 -10.87 21.77 42.88
CA HIS A 801 -11.77 21.04 41.98
C HIS A 801 -11.15 20.54 40.66
N ILE A 802 -9.87 20.14 40.70
CA ILE A 802 -9.13 19.55 39.58
C ILE A 802 -9.36 18.03 39.51
N PHE A 803 -9.70 17.53 38.33
CA PHE A 803 -9.54 16.13 37.92
C PHE A 803 -8.46 16.06 36.83
N ALA A 804 -7.60 15.06 36.87
CA ALA A 804 -6.62 14.83 35.81
C ALA A 804 -6.43 13.34 35.49
N VAL A 805 -5.99 13.08 34.27
CA VAL A 805 -5.38 11.81 33.87
C VAL A 805 -3.89 12.08 33.71
N GLU A 806 -3.12 11.51 34.61
CA GLU A 806 -1.66 11.64 34.72
C GLU A 806 -0.98 10.69 33.72
N ILE A 807 0.08 11.16 33.07
CA ILE A 807 0.90 10.40 32.11
C ILE A 807 2.36 10.66 32.47
N ASP A 808 2.86 10.02 33.55
CA ASP A 808 4.20 10.25 34.07
C ASP A 808 5.24 9.24 33.54
N THR A 809 6.45 9.74 33.38
CA THR A 809 7.64 9.02 32.92
C THR A 809 8.80 9.11 33.91
N VAL A 810 8.64 9.83 35.02
CA VAL A 810 9.47 9.77 36.22
C VAL A 810 8.77 8.88 37.27
N ARG A 811 9.47 8.58 38.37
CA ARG A 811 8.87 7.95 39.55
C ARG A 811 9.21 8.75 40.80
N ASN A 812 8.22 9.45 41.34
CA ASN A 812 8.31 10.13 42.61
C ASN A 812 7.80 9.25 43.77
N ASN A 813 8.69 9.00 44.75
CA ASN A 813 8.29 8.26 45.95
C ASN A 813 7.42 9.09 46.91
N GLU A 814 7.34 10.42 46.73
CA GLU A 814 6.49 11.33 47.51
C GLU A 814 5.00 11.14 47.21
N PHE A 815 4.64 10.85 45.96
CA PHE A 815 3.25 10.68 45.51
C PHE A 815 2.80 9.21 45.42
N MET A 816 3.75 8.29 45.66
CA MET A 816 3.62 6.82 45.72
C MET A 816 3.55 6.11 44.36
N ASP A 817 4.19 6.69 43.36
CA ASP A 817 4.22 6.22 41.98
C ASP A 817 4.67 4.75 41.86
N ILE A 818 4.00 4.00 41.00
CA ILE A 818 4.20 2.55 40.88
C ILE A 818 5.50 2.21 40.13
N ASP A 819 5.80 2.93 39.05
CA ASP A 819 7.02 2.83 38.24
C ASP A 819 7.25 4.14 37.45
N SER A 820 8.33 4.20 36.65
CA SER A 820 8.71 5.38 35.85
C SER A 820 8.08 5.43 34.45
N ASN A 821 6.91 4.83 34.24
CA ASN A 821 6.24 4.77 32.94
C ASN A 821 4.77 4.37 33.16
N HIS A 822 3.96 5.26 33.73
CA HIS A 822 2.61 4.91 34.20
C HIS A 822 1.54 5.94 33.82
N ILE A 823 0.28 5.51 33.91
CA ILE A 823 -0.91 6.36 33.72
C ILE A 823 -1.71 6.35 35.01
N GLY A 824 -2.13 7.53 35.45
CA GLY A 824 -2.78 7.78 36.73
C GLY A 824 -4.13 8.47 36.62
N ILE A 825 -4.91 8.44 37.71
CA ILE A 825 -6.21 9.12 37.84
C ILE A 825 -6.16 10.01 39.08
N ASP A 826 -5.96 11.30 38.85
CA ASP A 826 -5.74 12.30 39.87
C ASP A 826 -7.02 13.05 40.24
N ILE A 827 -7.26 13.20 41.53
CA ILE A 827 -8.40 13.96 42.06
C ILE A 827 -7.91 14.87 43.20
N TYR A 828 -7.85 16.17 42.90
CA TYR A 828 -7.43 17.25 43.80
C TYR A 828 -5.96 17.21 44.30
N GLY A 829 -5.15 16.24 43.89
CA GLY A 829 -3.72 16.17 44.16
C GLY A 829 -3.06 15.04 43.37
N LEU A 830 -1.72 15.04 43.36
CA LEU A 830 -0.82 14.16 42.56
C LEU A 830 -0.75 12.70 43.04
N ARG A 831 -1.48 12.36 44.10
CA ARG A 831 -1.55 10.97 44.56
C ARG A 831 -2.72 10.30 43.86
N SER A 832 -2.40 9.72 42.71
CA SER A 832 -3.31 8.91 41.91
C SER A 832 -4.24 8.02 42.75
N LEU A 833 -5.56 8.15 42.52
CA LEU A 833 -6.60 7.32 43.13
C LEU A 833 -6.50 5.85 42.66
N ASN A 834 -6.07 5.66 41.41
CA ASN A 834 -5.75 4.39 40.79
C ASN A 834 -4.75 4.63 39.65
N SER A 835 -3.79 3.74 39.45
CA SER A 835 -2.78 3.85 38.40
C SER A 835 -2.36 2.50 37.84
N SER A 836 -1.80 2.50 36.63
CA SER A 836 -1.27 1.31 35.94
C SER A 836 -0.03 1.68 35.14
N SER A 837 0.95 0.79 35.06
CA SER A 837 2.04 0.89 34.09
C SER A 837 1.45 1.15 32.70
N ALA A 838 2.08 1.99 31.88
CA ALA A 838 1.57 2.35 30.57
C ALA A 838 1.68 1.17 29.59
N GLY A 839 0.60 0.91 28.88
CA GLY A 839 0.44 -0.26 28.02
C GLY A 839 -1.02 -0.50 27.65
N TYR A 840 -1.27 -1.58 26.92
CA TYR A 840 -2.61 -1.94 26.44
C TYR A 840 -2.86 -3.44 26.53
N TYR A 841 -4.13 -3.84 26.58
CA TYR A 841 -4.52 -5.24 26.45
C TYR A 841 -4.72 -5.58 24.97
N ASP A 842 -4.10 -6.65 24.50
CA ASP A 842 -4.24 -7.14 23.13
C ASP A 842 -5.54 -7.95 22.99
N ASN A 843 -6.50 -7.38 22.25
CA ASN A 843 -7.82 -7.95 22.00
C ASN A 843 -7.83 -9.40 21.47
N ASN A 844 -6.73 -9.89 20.90
CA ASN A 844 -6.63 -11.25 20.37
C ASN A 844 -6.08 -12.26 21.39
N THR A 845 -5.33 -11.80 22.40
CA THR A 845 -4.60 -12.67 23.35
C THR A 845 -5.01 -12.46 24.81
N GLY A 846 -5.68 -11.36 25.13
CA GLY A 846 -5.97 -10.93 26.51
C GLY A 846 -4.72 -10.51 27.30
N GLY A 847 -3.53 -10.55 26.68
CA GLY A 847 -2.27 -10.22 27.32
C GLY A 847 -2.05 -8.72 27.42
N PHE A 848 -1.59 -8.26 28.59
CA PHE A 848 -1.11 -6.89 28.76
C PHE A 848 0.24 -6.70 28.05
N ARG A 849 0.38 -5.61 27.30
CA ARG A 849 1.59 -5.23 26.56
C ARG A 849 2.05 -3.86 27.03
N ASN A 850 3.19 -3.80 27.72
CA ASN A 850 3.83 -2.55 28.11
C ASN A 850 4.13 -1.68 26.89
N MET A 851 3.94 -0.37 27.02
CA MET A 851 4.28 0.65 26.04
C MET A 851 5.16 1.71 26.71
N SER A 852 6.23 2.16 26.05
CA SER A 852 7.05 3.25 26.58
C SER A 852 6.49 4.61 26.14
N LEU A 853 6.12 5.44 27.12
CA LEU A 853 5.61 6.80 26.90
C LEU A 853 6.67 7.71 26.27
N ILE A 854 7.96 7.48 26.58
CA ILE A 854 9.13 8.15 26.01
C ILE A 854 9.73 7.45 24.78
N SER A 855 8.94 6.63 24.08
CA SER A 855 9.36 5.94 22.84
C SER A 855 9.72 6.88 21.70
N GLY A 856 9.12 8.08 21.68
CA GLY A 856 9.15 8.99 20.53
C GLY A 856 8.18 8.62 19.41
N GLU A 857 7.35 7.59 19.62
CA GLU A 857 6.23 7.25 18.74
C GLU A 857 4.96 7.98 19.21
N ALA A 858 4.00 8.20 18.30
CA ALA A 858 2.74 8.85 18.64
C ALA A 858 1.81 7.87 19.37
N VAL A 859 1.46 8.20 20.61
CA VAL A 859 0.58 7.40 21.48
C VAL A 859 -0.82 8.00 21.48
N GLN A 860 -1.85 7.14 21.46
CA GLN A 860 -3.25 7.54 21.60
C GLN A 860 -3.81 7.07 22.95
N ILE A 861 -4.56 7.96 23.59
CA ILE A 861 -5.53 7.69 24.67
C ILE A 861 -6.93 8.00 24.13
#